data_AF-A0A6P6MBF1-F1
#
_entry.id   AF-A0A6P6MBF1-F1
#
_cell.length_a   1.000
_cell.length_b   1.000
_cell.length_c   1.000
_cell.angle_alpha   90.00
_cell.angle_beta   90.00
_cell.angle_gamma   90.00
#
_symmetry.space_group_name_H-M   'P 1'
#
loop_
_entity.id
_entity.type
_entity.pdbx_description
1 polymer ?
#
loop_
_entity_poly.entity_id
_entity_poly.type
_entity_poly.pdbx_seq_one_letter_code
_entity_poly.pdbx_strand_id
1 'polypeptide(L)'
;MSHLFSSWNITDIRFQTSSLYIKDRNSRSLLDHSKMAGLLMYLKQPICICFCTYLWLATLALVNAEVQTLNGTETLRGFGPIENTAMTSQAIELAALGRPLFPGMLYDCRKDSFIPGVTLWDKKSLSEDLDIRPQRQTDLKFSSSDSLSSKSNLLDVSASLKVSYLGGLVEVGGSAKYLRDTKSSNQQARVTMHYSETTRFEQLTMTQLGQITYPQVFDQKTATHVVTAVLYGAQAFMVFDQKISEGKCKDEIERELNVMVKKIPGFSIDGEAALQMTDAEKKTAEKIACTFHGDFYLQQNPTTYMEALELYKKLPTLLRDNPQNVVPIKVWLYPLHLLDSKAAQLKRDISTSALSKTVEIMERLDEAERTCNDLFRVSLVNVFSDIKVKLRSFQGSFNIYKAQLVKAVGRVLPAIRGGSMTENTLNDILKIHRSSPFNADKLDLWLNDANTELHLLSSSIKTLKEITIVDSDHINSILINPDIDVVVCLTFTSLQYEDPYLSALEKFLESDTFTEQDKKNTVSVPFVRKWFDDPDVITKMKEDISRFRSFSEANKDEKRIHFIISAISDSSSPGSSIFLYEKGKLTDTKFQLVSKPPPPILKDVISQGVSLKLQKSPTGETVQYRVEYKEVTAGSSEEEQWLAVDTADEDFTLTGLLFEKPYTIRYRIVDQVGVSEASDAVSCRPSHDLPQIVGGDGGFASSFVTPSISTIKKIRIYYQEIAGEITWFKSIQVTFSAGHIFTIGDYLKWKVKEFLFDNDDKIVNVTLWPNTYSDRFRGLEFVVEKSNGTRTTFSIKCKEVGDPVSVDVKSGKCYGITARSGSEIDSLGFYFF
;
A
#
# COMPACT_ATOMS: atom_id res chain seq x y z
N MET A 1 17.19 43.04 -22.66
CA MET A 1 15.93 42.99 -23.43
C MET A 1 14.79 43.24 -22.47
N SER A 2 14.08 44.33 -22.72
CA SER A 2 12.77 44.67 -22.17
C SER A 2 11.71 43.64 -22.57
N HIS A 3 10.60 43.64 -21.83
CA HIS A 3 9.37 42.83 -21.98
C HIS A 3 9.36 41.45 -21.31
N LEU A 4 8.72 41.38 -20.14
CA LEU A 4 7.44 40.67 -19.92
C LEU A 4 7.17 40.57 -18.42
N PHE A 5 6.48 41.59 -17.89
CA PHE A 5 5.67 41.47 -16.67
C PHE A 5 4.22 41.61 -17.11
N SER A 6 3.41 40.56 -16.95
CA SER A 6 1.99 40.72 -16.69
C SER A 6 1.36 39.46 -16.07
N SER A 7 0.64 39.72 -14.98
CA SER A 7 -0.44 38.93 -14.36
C SER A 7 -0.01 37.63 -13.66
N TRP A 8 -0.53 37.28 -12.48
CA TRP A 8 -1.93 37.01 -12.17
C TRP A 8 -2.34 37.38 -10.72
N ASN A 9 -3.61 37.76 -10.59
CA ASN A 9 -4.40 37.98 -9.37
C ASN A 9 -5.15 36.68 -8.97
N ILE A 10 -5.86 36.73 -7.83
CA ILE A 10 -6.99 35.89 -7.33
C ILE A 10 -6.59 34.95 -6.16
N THR A 11 -6.85 35.30 -4.89
CA THR A 11 -8.08 35.22 -4.04
C THR A 11 -8.62 33.82 -3.69
N ASP A 12 -8.71 33.61 -2.36
CA ASP A 12 -9.67 32.84 -1.55
C ASP A 12 -9.82 31.31 -1.67
N ILE A 13 -9.48 30.61 -0.58
CA ILE A 13 -10.22 29.43 -0.09
C ILE A 13 -10.31 29.47 1.46
N ARG A 14 -11.55 29.53 1.96
CA ARG A 14 -11.97 29.37 3.37
C ARG A 14 -11.89 27.90 3.81
N PHE A 15 -11.60 27.64 5.08
CA PHE A 15 -11.94 26.37 5.74
C PHE A 15 -12.95 26.61 6.89
N GLN A 16 -14.08 25.91 6.82
CA GLN A 16 -15.06 25.73 7.89
C GLN A 16 -14.56 24.71 8.90
N THR A 17 -14.80 24.94 10.19
CA THR A 17 -14.84 23.88 11.20
C THR A 17 -16.03 24.08 12.14
N SER A 18 -16.72 22.97 12.38
CA SER A 18 -17.99 22.86 13.09
C SER A 18 -17.80 22.68 14.60
N SER A 19 -18.82 23.15 15.32
CA SER A 19 -19.07 23.18 16.77
C SER A 19 -18.83 21.89 17.56
N LEU A 20 -18.34 22.02 18.81
CA LEU A 20 -18.85 21.26 19.96
C LEU A 20 -18.77 22.10 21.26
N TYR A 21 -19.92 22.22 21.92
CA TYR A 21 -20.19 22.88 23.21
C TYR A 21 -19.76 22.01 24.41
N ILE A 22 -19.39 22.62 25.56
CA ILE A 22 -19.93 22.33 26.93
C ILE A 22 -19.28 23.23 28.02
N LYS A 23 -20.18 23.89 28.78
CA LYS A 23 -20.23 24.43 30.16
C LYS A 23 -18.99 24.80 31.01
N ASP A 24 -18.96 26.11 31.33
CA ASP A 24 -19.25 26.77 32.64
C ASP A 24 -18.29 26.74 33.87
N ARG A 25 -17.90 27.97 34.23
CA ARG A 25 -17.55 28.67 35.50
C ARG A 25 -16.80 28.06 36.71
N ASN A 26 -15.85 28.92 37.15
CA ASN A 26 -15.41 29.27 38.51
C ASN A 26 -14.28 28.46 39.22
N SER A 27 -13.06 29.00 39.20
CA SER A 27 -12.47 29.81 40.30
C SER A 27 -10.98 29.56 40.60
N ARG A 28 -10.24 30.69 40.73
CA ARG A 28 -9.06 30.99 41.56
C ARG A 28 -7.64 30.48 41.19
N SER A 29 -6.86 31.46 40.70
CA SER A 29 -5.52 31.91 41.13
C SER A 29 -4.29 31.00 40.97
N LEU A 30 -3.40 31.33 40.03
CA LEU A 30 -2.12 32.03 40.21
C LEU A 30 -1.29 31.93 38.91
N LEU A 31 -0.45 32.95 38.68
CA LEU A 31 0.32 33.29 37.46
C LEU A 31 0.87 32.14 36.61
N ASP A 32 0.81 32.29 35.28
CA ASP A 32 2.02 32.14 34.46
C ASP A 32 1.98 33.03 33.20
N HIS A 33 2.93 33.97 33.11
CA HIS A 33 3.09 34.92 32.00
C HIS A 33 3.82 34.30 30.79
N SER A 34 4.01 32.97 30.75
CA SER A 34 4.81 32.28 29.73
C SER A 34 4.10 31.96 28.41
N LYS A 35 2.77 32.15 28.29
CA LYS A 35 2.00 31.70 27.11
C LYS A 35 1.57 32.78 26.10
N MET A 36 1.84 34.07 26.34
CA MET A 36 1.58 35.16 25.38
C MET A 36 2.82 35.63 24.60
N ALA A 37 4.04 35.30 25.07
CA ALA A 37 5.28 35.58 24.34
C ALA A 37 5.55 34.57 23.19
N GLY A 38 5.02 33.35 23.30
CA GLY A 38 5.22 32.28 22.31
C GLY A 38 4.50 32.49 20.98
N LEU A 39 3.36 33.20 20.96
CA LEU A 39 2.61 33.44 19.71
C LEU A 39 3.12 34.65 18.91
N LEU A 40 3.76 35.63 19.54
CA LEU A 40 4.36 36.78 18.85
C LEU A 40 5.76 36.48 18.27
N MET A 41 6.45 35.44 18.76
CA MET A 41 7.71 34.98 18.17
C MET A 41 7.54 34.07 16.94
N TYR A 42 6.37 33.44 16.76
CA TYR A 42 6.14 32.48 15.67
C TYR A 42 5.76 33.14 14.32
N LEU A 43 5.39 34.43 14.33
CA LEU A 43 4.99 35.17 13.13
C LEU A 43 6.10 36.05 12.52
N LYS A 44 7.29 36.13 13.13
CA LYS A 44 8.44 36.92 12.60
C LYS A 44 9.62 36.10 12.08
N GLN A 45 9.65 34.79 12.27
CA GLN A 45 10.77 33.94 11.82
C GLN A 45 10.84 33.65 10.30
N PRO A 46 9.74 33.55 9.51
CA PRO A 46 9.88 33.21 8.09
C PRO A 46 10.50 34.34 7.25
N ILE A 47 10.26 35.60 7.64
CA ILE A 47 10.72 36.80 6.91
C ILE A 47 12.19 37.09 7.21
N CYS A 48 12.66 36.90 8.46
CA CYS A 48 14.07 37.04 8.81
C CYS A 48 14.96 35.96 8.18
N ILE A 49 14.49 34.71 8.08
CA ILE A 49 15.27 33.62 7.45
C ILE A 49 15.40 33.85 5.93
N CYS A 50 14.36 34.35 5.27
CA CYS A 50 14.43 34.74 3.85
C CYS A 50 15.36 35.94 3.61
N PHE A 51 15.36 36.95 4.48
CA PHE A 51 16.29 38.09 4.36
C PHE A 51 17.73 37.70 4.66
N CYS A 52 18.00 36.85 5.66
CA CYS A 52 19.35 36.39 5.97
C CYS A 52 19.92 35.47 4.88
N THR A 53 19.10 34.63 4.26
CA THR A 53 19.53 33.79 3.12
C THR A 53 19.79 34.62 1.86
N TYR A 54 18.98 35.64 1.58
CA TYR A 54 19.25 36.59 0.49
C TYR A 54 20.50 37.44 0.74
N LEU A 55 20.73 37.91 1.96
CA LEU A 55 21.93 38.67 2.32
C LEU A 55 23.20 37.79 2.24
N TRP A 56 23.09 36.51 2.62
CA TRP A 56 24.18 35.55 2.55
C TRP A 56 24.50 35.10 1.12
N LEU A 57 23.48 34.98 0.25
CA LEU A 57 23.68 34.74 -1.18
C LEU A 57 24.23 35.97 -1.91
N ALA A 58 23.84 37.19 -1.49
CA ALA A 58 24.39 38.44 -2.02
C ALA A 58 25.86 38.65 -1.61
N THR A 59 26.25 38.28 -0.39
CA THR A 59 27.66 38.30 0.03
C THR A 59 28.48 37.19 -0.63
N LEU A 60 27.91 36.00 -0.86
CA LEU A 60 28.56 34.95 -1.65
C LEU A 60 28.78 35.38 -3.11
N ALA A 61 27.83 36.11 -3.70
CA ALA A 61 27.93 36.64 -5.05
C ALA A 61 28.96 37.79 -5.15
N LEU A 62 29.06 38.65 -4.14
CA LEU A 62 30.07 39.71 -4.08
C LEU A 62 31.49 39.13 -3.91
N VAL A 63 31.64 38.11 -3.06
CA VAL A 63 32.91 37.39 -2.85
C VAL A 63 33.32 36.59 -4.09
N ASN A 64 32.38 35.97 -4.80
CA ASN A 64 32.67 35.31 -6.08
C ASN A 64 33.00 36.30 -7.22
N ALA A 65 32.43 37.51 -7.20
CA ALA A 65 32.76 38.56 -8.16
C ALA A 65 34.16 39.17 -7.90
N GLU A 66 34.55 39.36 -6.63
CA GLU A 66 35.90 39.84 -6.26
C GLU A 66 36.98 38.79 -6.56
N VAL A 67 36.68 37.49 -6.37
CA VAL A 67 37.59 36.37 -6.72
C VAL A 67 37.73 36.21 -8.25
N GLN A 68 36.74 36.63 -9.05
CA GLN A 68 36.85 36.66 -10.51
C GLN A 68 37.61 37.88 -11.05
N THR A 69 37.68 39.00 -10.31
CA THR A 69 38.44 40.19 -10.72
C THR A 69 39.94 40.15 -10.40
N LEU A 70 40.41 39.22 -9.57
CA LEU A 70 41.83 39.10 -9.21
C LEU A 70 42.66 38.14 -10.10
N ASN A 71 42.05 37.48 -11.09
CA ASN A 71 42.75 36.56 -12.01
C ASN A 71 42.74 37.07 -13.47
N GLY A 72 43.13 38.33 -13.66
CA GLY A 72 43.30 38.95 -14.98
C GLY A 72 44.66 39.59 -15.16
N THR A 73 45.46 39.01 -16.06
CA THR A 73 46.62 39.58 -16.79
C THR A 73 47.92 39.88 -16.02
N GLU A 74 48.88 38.96 -16.11
CA GLU A 74 50.23 39.30 -16.59
C GLU A 74 50.73 38.23 -17.56
N THR A 75 50.97 38.66 -18.79
CA THR A 75 51.61 37.88 -19.85
C THR A 75 53.12 37.76 -19.60
N LEU A 76 53.61 36.54 -19.37
CA LEU A 76 55.01 36.19 -19.61
C LEU A 76 55.09 35.20 -20.78
N ARG A 77 55.63 35.70 -21.89
CA ARG A 77 56.03 34.92 -23.06
C ARG A 77 57.09 33.88 -22.66
N GLY A 78 56.85 32.65 -23.09
CA GLY A 78 57.90 31.74 -23.53
C GLY A 78 58.46 30.78 -22.49
N PHE A 79 57.74 29.69 -22.21
CA PHE A 79 58.32 28.37 -21.97
C PHE A 79 57.36 27.32 -22.55
N GLY A 80 57.91 26.29 -23.23
CA GLY A 80 57.16 25.22 -23.88
C GLY A 80 56.33 24.37 -22.90
N PRO A 81 55.61 23.34 -23.38
CA PRO A 81 54.73 22.56 -22.53
C PRO A 81 55.54 21.91 -21.40
N ILE A 82 55.30 22.36 -20.18
CA ILE A 82 55.77 21.69 -18.97
C ILE A 82 54.97 20.39 -18.93
N GLU A 83 55.61 19.29 -19.33
CA GLU A 83 55.15 17.96 -18.96
C GLU A 83 54.92 17.94 -17.45
N ASN A 84 53.81 17.34 -17.04
CA ASN A 84 53.34 17.25 -15.66
C ASN A 84 54.25 16.29 -14.84
N THR A 85 55.55 16.58 -14.74
CA THR A 85 56.59 15.81 -14.05
C THR A 85 56.63 16.07 -12.54
N ALA A 86 55.76 16.94 -12.01
CA ALA A 86 55.83 17.37 -10.61
C ALA A 86 55.31 16.36 -9.57
N MET A 87 54.70 15.23 -9.97
CA MET A 87 54.07 14.28 -9.03
C MET A 87 54.84 12.97 -8.82
N THR A 88 55.93 12.71 -9.54
CA THR A 88 56.65 11.43 -9.39
C THR A 88 57.51 11.36 -8.14
N SER A 89 57.74 12.45 -7.42
CA SER A 89 58.72 12.51 -6.32
C SER A 89 58.16 12.42 -4.89
N GLN A 90 56.85 12.22 -4.69
CA GLN A 90 56.25 12.20 -3.35
C GLN A 90 55.98 10.78 -2.82
N ALA A 91 56.24 10.58 -1.52
CA ALA A 91 55.86 9.35 -0.84
C ALA A 91 54.33 9.22 -0.75
N ILE A 92 53.81 8.02 -0.95
CA ILE A 92 52.35 7.75 -0.99
C ILE A 92 51.93 7.05 0.29
N GLU A 93 50.86 7.54 0.93
CA GLU A 93 50.18 6.82 2.01
C GLU A 93 49.08 5.92 1.45
N LEU A 94 48.97 4.69 1.98
CA LEU A 94 48.03 3.70 1.48
C LEU A 94 47.42 2.88 2.63
N ALA A 95 46.10 2.70 2.61
CA ALA A 95 45.42 1.75 3.48
C ALA A 95 45.80 0.31 3.11
N ALA A 96 46.18 -0.50 4.10
CA ALA A 96 46.63 -1.87 3.86
C ALA A 96 45.48 -2.82 3.49
N LEU A 97 44.27 -2.60 4.02
CA LEU A 97 43.05 -3.36 3.69
C LEU A 97 43.18 -4.88 3.90
N GLY A 98 43.88 -5.29 4.95
CA GLY A 98 44.13 -6.70 5.27
C GLY A 98 45.16 -7.39 4.36
N ARG A 99 45.87 -6.63 3.51
CA ARG A 99 46.99 -7.16 2.70
C ARG A 99 48.25 -7.26 3.57
N PRO A 100 49.05 -8.33 3.45
CA PRO A 100 50.22 -8.58 4.28
C PRO A 100 51.43 -7.75 3.82
N LEU A 101 51.35 -6.43 4.01
CA LEU A 101 52.38 -5.47 3.62
C LEU A 101 53.37 -5.22 4.77
N PHE A 102 54.66 -5.33 4.50
CA PHE A 102 55.73 -5.11 5.48
C PHE A 102 56.87 -4.27 4.88
N PRO A 103 57.70 -3.61 5.71
CA PRO A 103 58.84 -2.83 5.24
C PRO A 103 59.78 -3.63 4.33
N GLY A 104 60.21 -3.03 3.22
CA GLY A 104 61.05 -3.65 2.19
C GLY A 104 60.29 -4.42 1.10
N MET A 105 58.98 -4.60 1.25
CA MET A 105 58.15 -5.24 0.23
C MET A 105 57.92 -4.32 -0.97
N LEU A 106 57.95 -4.88 -2.18
CA LEU A 106 57.72 -4.14 -3.42
C LEU A 106 56.23 -4.00 -3.72
N TYR A 107 55.84 -2.85 -4.28
CA TYR A 107 54.45 -2.52 -4.61
C TYR A 107 54.34 -1.90 -6.01
N ASP A 108 53.32 -2.30 -6.77
CA ASP A 108 52.99 -1.72 -8.06
C ASP A 108 51.73 -0.83 -7.96
N CYS A 109 51.92 0.47 -7.77
CA CYS A 109 50.84 1.46 -7.75
C CYS A 109 50.03 1.53 -9.06
N ARG A 110 50.51 0.95 -10.18
CA ARG A 110 49.70 0.88 -11.41
C ARG A 110 48.54 -0.09 -11.23
N LYS A 111 48.80 -1.23 -10.60
CA LYS A 111 47.86 -2.35 -10.41
C LYS A 111 47.29 -2.45 -9.00
N ASP A 112 47.80 -1.66 -8.06
CA ASP A 112 47.51 -1.76 -6.62
C ASP A 112 47.79 -3.14 -6.01
N SER A 113 48.89 -3.75 -6.46
CA SER A 113 49.32 -5.08 -6.04
C SER A 113 50.72 -5.08 -5.43
N PHE A 114 50.92 -5.87 -4.38
CA PHE A 114 52.26 -6.14 -3.84
C PHE A 114 52.93 -7.31 -4.57
N ILE A 115 54.26 -7.38 -4.53
CA ILE A 115 55.06 -8.44 -5.15
C ILE A 115 55.62 -9.36 -4.05
N PRO A 116 55.09 -10.58 -3.89
CA PRO A 116 55.60 -11.54 -2.90
C PRO A 116 57.01 -12.05 -3.28
N GLY A 117 57.87 -12.24 -2.28
CA GLY A 117 59.14 -12.95 -2.42
C GLY A 117 60.27 -12.21 -3.15
N VAL A 118 60.04 -10.98 -3.63
CA VAL A 118 61.06 -10.14 -4.27
C VAL A 118 61.33 -8.91 -3.41
N THR A 119 62.60 -8.68 -3.04
CA THR A 119 63.04 -7.55 -2.20
C THR A 119 64.29 -6.90 -2.78
N LEU A 120 64.51 -5.62 -2.49
CA LEU A 120 65.75 -4.91 -2.86
C LEU A 120 66.95 -5.29 -2.00
N TRP A 121 66.67 -5.72 -0.76
CA TRP A 121 67.66 -6.01 0.27
C TRP A 121 67.53 -7.45 0.75
N ASP A 122 68.62 -8.01 1.23
CA ASP A 122 68.59 -9.29 1.92
C ASP A 122 67.94 -9.16 3.31
N LYS A 123 67.52 -10.30 3.84
CA LYS A 123 66.79 -10.39 5.10
C LYS A 123 67.57 -9.82 6.28
N LYS A 124 68.90 -9.98 6.29
CA LYS A 124 69.75 -9.53 7.40
C LYS A 124 69.76 -8.01 7.44
N SER A 125 70.06 -7.37 6.30
CA SER A 125 70.01 -5.91 6.19
C SER A 125 68.65 -5.37 6.61
N LEU A 126 67.55 -5.88 6.06
CA LEU A 126 66.19 -5.44 6.41
C LEU A 126 65.89 -5.49 7.92
N SER A 127 66.38 -6.53 8.61
CA SER A 127 66.16 -6.69 10.05
C SER A 127 67.03 -5.79 10.92
N GLU A 128 68.24 -5.44 10.48
CA GLU A 128 69.21 -4.67 11.28
C GLU A 128 68.87 -3.17 11.32
N ASP A 129 68.30 -2.60 10.25
CA ASP A 129 67.99 -1.16 10.20
C ASP A 129 66.48 -0.83 10.23
N LEU A 130 65.70 -1.63 10.92
CA LEU A 130 64.28 -1.35 11.20
C LEU A 130 64.13 -0.51 12.48
N ASP A 131 63.59 0.70 12.37
CA ASP A 131 63.21 1.53 13.52
C ASP A 131 61.77 1.22 13.93
N ILE A 132 61.57 0.74 15.16
CA ILE A 132 60.28 0.33 15.71
C ILE A 132 59.90 1.26 16.85
N ARG A 133 58.75 1.93 16.73
CA ARG A 133 58.23 2.85 17.75
C ARG A 133 56.85 2.42 18.23
N PRO A 134 56.58 2.42 19.55
CA PRO A 134 55.22 2.27 20.05
C PRO A 134 54.33 3.42 19.58
N GLN A 135 53.16 3.10 19.04
CA GLN A 135 52.15 4.07 18.62
C GLN A 135 50.77 3.53 18.96
N ARG A 136 50.39 3.71 20.23
CA ARG A 136 49.14 3.18 20.78
C ARG A 136 48.04 4.24 20.71
N GLN A 137 47.03 4.00 19.89
CA GLN A 137 45.86 4.85 19.79
C GLN A 137 44.61 4.00 19.52
N THR A 138 43.54 4.29 20.25
CA THR A 138 42.21 3.72 20.03
C THR A 138 41.30 4.79 19.43
N ASP A 139 40.56 4.43 18.39
CA ASP A 139 39.56 5.26 17.74
C ASP A 139 38.24 4.48 17.62
N LEU A 140 37.13 5.19 17.75
CA LEU A 140 35.79 4.62 17.68
C LEU A 140 34.87 5.54 16.87
N LYS A 141 34.33 5.01 15.78
CA LYS A 141 33.47 5.73 14.84
C LYS A 141 32.16 4.99 14.61
N PHE A 142 31.14 5.74 14.21
CA PHE A 142 29.82 5.21 13.89
C PHE A 142 29.38 5.75 12.52
N SER A 143 28.78 4.89 11.69
CA SER A 143 28.20 5.28 10.40
C SER A 143 26.80 4.68 10.24
N SER A 144 25.82 5.51 9.88
CA SER A 144 24.49 5.06 9.44
C SER A 144 24.39 4.90 7.93
N SER A 145 25.45 5.24 7.18
CA SER A 145 25.52 5.10 5.73
C SER A 145 26.26 3.81 5.36
N ASP A 146 25.75 3.11 4.35
CA ASP A 146 26.33 1.89 3.77
C ASP A 146 27.01 2.15 2.41
N SER A 147 27.07 3.40 1.95
CA SER A 147 27.71 3.73 0.66
C SER A 147 29.19 3.38 0.67
N LEU A 148 29.72 2.99 -0.50
CA LEU A 148 31.15 2.69 -0.63
C LEU A 148 32.00 3.88 -0.18
N SER A 149 31.55 5.10 -0.47
CA SER A 149 32.23 6.31 -0.01
C SER A 149 32.29 6.44 1.51
N SER A 150 31.19 6.19 2.23
CA SER A 150 31.19 6.19 3.70
C SER A 150 32.07 5.07 4.27
N LYS A 151 32.02 3.87 3.70
CA LYS A 151 32.86 2.73 4.13
C LYS A 151 34.34 3.00 3.93
N SER A 152 34.69 3.52 2.76
CA SER A 152 36.05 3.89 2.39
C SER A 152 36.63 4.94 3.34
N ASN A 153 35.82 5.91 3.77
CA ASN A 153 36.25 6.95 4.70
C ASN A 153 36.56 6.39 6.10
N LEU A 154 35.82 5.38 6.58
CA LEU A 154 36.14 4.72 7.86
C LEU A 154 37.49 3.99 7.81
N LEU A 155 37.85 3.46 6.65
CA LEU A 155 39.11 2.74 6.40
C LEU A 155 40.25 3.64 5.89
N ASP A 156 40.03 4.97 5.81
CA ASP A 156 40.99 5.94 5.25
C ASP A 156 41.50 5.55 3.84
N VAL A 157 40.58 5.08 3.00
CA VAL A 157 40.86 4.65 1.62
C VAL A 157 40.86 5.86 0.68
N SER A 158 41.99 6.08 0.00
CA SER A 158 42.13 7.16 -0.98
C SER A 158 41.21 6.99 -2.20
N ALA A 159 40.91 8.08 -2.90
CA ALA A 159 40.05 8.04 -4.09
C ALA A 159 40.58 7.10 -5.18
N SER A 160 41.91 7.10 -5.40
CA SER A 160 42.55 6.23 -6.40
C SER A 160 42.42 4.76 -6.02
N LEU A 161 42.64 4.41 -4.74
CA LEU A 161 42.52 3.04 -4.24
C LEU A 161 41.06 2.55 -4.24
N LYS A 162 40.11 3.44 -3.94
CA LYS A 162 38.66 3.15 -4.01
C LYS A 162 38.25 2.71 -5.41
N VAL A 163 38.73 3.40 -6.45
CA VAL A 163 38.42 3.06 -7.85
C VAL A 163 39.13 1.77 -8.28
N SER A 164 40.34 1.50 -7.78
CA SER A 164 41.01 0.21 -7.99
C SER A 164 40.23 -0.95 -7.36
N TYR A 165 39.67 -0.76 -6.16
CA TYR A 165 38.79 -1.72 -5.52
C TYR A 165 37.54 -1.97 -6.37
N LEU A 166 36.87 -0.91 -6.83
CA LEU A 166 35.72 -1.01 -7.75
C LEU A 166 36.07 -1.72 -9.06
N GLY A 167 37.28 -1.52 -9.58
CA GLY A 167 37.80 -2.18 -10.78
C GLY A 167 38.27 -3.62 -10.56
N GLY A 168 38.09 -4.19 -9.36
CA GLY A 168 38.50 -5.56 -9.04
C GLY A 168 40.01 -5.77 -8.96
N LEU A 169 40.81 -4.70 -8.84
CA LEU A 169 42.26 -4.77 -8.75
C LEU A 169 42.77 -5.02 -7.33
N VAL A 170 41.94 -4.75 -6.32
CA VAL A 170 42.30 -4.84 -4.91
C VAL A 170 41.49 -5.94 -4.24
N GLU A 171 42.19 -6.96 -3.75
CA GLU A 171 41.61 -7.94 -2.84
C GLU A 171 41.70 -7.43 -1.40
N VAL A 172 40.60 -7.57 -0.65
CA VAL A 172 40.48 -7.10 0.73
C VAL A 172 40.42 -8.29 1.69
N GLY A 173 41.15 -8.20 2.78
CA GLY A 173 41.24 -9.22 3.84
C GLY A 173 40.78 -8.70 5.20
N GLY A 174 40.73 -9.60 6.19
CA GLY A 174 40.44 -9.23 7.58
C GLY A 174 39.21 -8.34 7.76
N SER A 175 39.37 -7.26 8.53
CA SER A 175 38.37 -6.22 8.78
C SER A 175 37.88 -5.51 7.52
N ALA A 176 38.74 -5.36 6.50
CA ALA A 176 38.40 -4.68 5.24
C ALA A 176 37.41 -5.47 4.37
N LYS A 177 37.10 -6.74 4.71
CA LYS A 177 35.96 -7.46 4.13
C LYS A 177 34.63 -6.73 4.32
N TYR A 178 34.54 -5.82 5.30
CA TYR A 178 33.44 -4.87 5.45
C TYR A 178 33.09 -4.11 4.15
N LEU A 179 34.07 -3.81 3.28
CA LEU A 179 33.83 -3.16 2.00
C LEU A 179 32.93 -3.97 1.06
N ARG A 180 32.88 -5.31 1.22
CA ARG A 180 32.04 -6.22 0.43
C ARG A 180 30.66 -6.45 1.06
N ASP A 181 30.49 -6.14 2.34
CA ASP A 181 29.20 -6.28 3.03
C ASP A 181 28.32 -5.09 2.70
N THR A 182 27.54 -5.18 1.63
CA THR A 182 26.55 -4.18 1.22
C THR A 182 25.14 -4.62 1.58
N LYS A 183 24.25 -3.66 1.87
CA LYS A 183 22.82 -3.93 2.03
C LYS A 183 22.31 -4.68 0.81
N SER A 184 21.52 -5.73 1.04
CA SER A 184 20.85 -6.48 -0.03
C SER A 184 19.48 -5.90 -0.40
N SER A 185 19.01 -4.91 0.36
CA SER A 185 17.63 -4.41 0.35
C SER A 185 17.54 -3.00 0.91
N ASN A 186 16.61 -2.19 0.40
CA ASN A 186 16.30 -0.87 0.94
C ASN A 186 15.35 -0.92 2.14
N GLN A 187 14.77 -2.11 2.42
CA GLN A 187 13.92 -2.41 3.58
C GLN A 187 14.74 -2.81 4.83
N GLN A 188 15.95 -2.29 4.95
CA GLN A 188 16.90 -2.59 6.01
C GLN A 188 17.54 -1.30 6.56
N ALA A 189 17.38 -1.09 7.86
CA ALA A 189 18.14 -0.11 8.62
C ALA A 189 19.50 -0.72 9.00
N ARG A 190 20.57 0.08 8.88
CA ARG A 190 21.94 -0.36 9.18
C ARG A 190 22.72 0.72 9.88
N VAL A 191 23.44 0.34 10.93
CA VAL A 191 24.43 1.19 11.60
C VAL A 191 25.69 0.37 11.84
N THR A 192 26.84 0.91 11.47
CA THR A 192 28.13 0.27 11.67
C THR A 192 28.90 0.96 12.78
N MET A 193 29.44 0.18 13.72
CA MET A 193 30.44 0.62 14.68
C MET A 193 31.82 0.17 14.20
N HIS A 194 32.74 1.12 14.08
CA HIS A 194 34.14 0.90 13.68
C HIS A 194 35.05 1.16 14.86
N TYR A 195 35.71 0.11 15.33
CA TYR A 195 36.75 0.14 16.34
C TYR A 195 38.10 -0.01 15.67
N SER A 196 39.07 0.83 16.03
CA SER A 196 40.43 0.77 15.51
C SER A 196 41.43 0.94 16.65
N GLU A 197 42.37 0.02 16.78
CA GLU A 197 43.46 0.13 17.76
C GLU A 197 44.81 -0.05 17.03
N THR A 198 45.65 0.99 17.11
CA THR A 198 47.03 0.98 16.60
C THR A 198 47.99 0.62 17.72
N THR A 199 49.11 -0.01 17.39
CA THR A 199 50.05 -0.54 18.40
C THR A 199 51.49 -0.05 18.20
N ARG A 200 52.02 -0.16 16.98
CA ARG A 200 53.41 0.18 16.66
C ARG A 200 53.56 0.66 15.23
N PHE A 201 54.59 1.47 15.02
CA PHE A 201 55.03 1.97 13.74
C PHE A 201 56.43 1.44 13.44
N GLU A 202 56.61 0.84 12.27
CA GLU A 202 57.88 0.29 11.80
C GLU A 202 58.31 1.05 10.55
N GLN A 203 59.57 1.49 10.48
CA GLN A 203 60.11 2.17 9.30
C GLN A 203 61.55 1.75 8.99
N LEU A 204 61.92 1.74 7.72
CA LEU A 204 63.30 1.55 7.27
C LEU A 204 64.10 2.82 7.51
N THR A 205 65.31 2.70 8.06
CA THR A 205 66.21 3.85 8.18
C THR A 205 66.86 4.21 6.84
N MET A 206 67.39 5.44 6.74
CA MET A 206 68.03 5.96 5.52
C MET A 206 69.27 5.16 5.10
N THR A 207 69.90 4.40 6.01
CA THR A 207 71.08 3.57 5.73
C THR A 207 70.79 2.53 4.64
N GLN A 208 69.59 1.93 4.65
CA GLN A 208 69.21 0.90 3.68
C GLN A 208 68.90 1.47 2.30
N LEU A 209 68.32 2.67 2.23
CA LEU A 209 67.96 3.28 0.94
C LEU A 209 69.17 3.55 0.04
N GLY A 210 70.38 3.67 0.60
CA GLY A 210 71.62 3.90 -0.14
C GLY A 210 72.40 2.64 -0.55
N GLN A 211 72.14 1.47 0.04
CA GLN A 211 72.91 0.23 -0.20
C GLN A 211 71.98 -0.93 -0.60
N ILE A 212 71.80 -1.14 -1.90
CA ILE A 212 70.87 -2.13 -2.46
C ILE A 212 71.59 -3.45 -2.74
N THR A 213 71.13 -4.55 -2.12
CA THR A 213 71.71 -5.89 -2.29
C THR A 213 71.37 -6.51 -3.65
N TYR A 214 70.16 -6.26 -4.18
CA TYR A 214 69.64 -6.87 -5.40
C TYR A 214 69.20 -5.83 -6.45
N PRO A 215 70.13 -5.07 -7.06
CA PRO A 215 69.79 -4.02 -8.03
C PRO A 215 69.11 -4.53 -9.30
N GLN A 216 69.31 -5.80 -9.67
CA GLN A 216 68.66 -6.43 -10.84
C GLN A 216 67.12 -6.44 -10.76
N VAL A 217 66.54 -6.22 -9.58
CA VAL A 217 65.09 -6.08 -9.40
C VAL A 217 64.54 -4.89 -10.19
N PHE A 218 65.32 -3.80 -10.35
CA PHE A 218 64.90 -2.63 -11.12
C PHE A 218 64.68 -2.95 -12.61
N ASP A 219 65.50 -3.85 -13.18
CA ASP A 219 65.40 -4.25 -14.58
C ASP A 219 64.10 -5.04 -14.87
N GLN A 220 63.50 -5.68 -13.85
CA GLN A 220 62.26 -6.45 -13.99
C GLN A 220 61.03 -5.57 -14.23
N LYS A 221 61.05 -4.30 -13.79
CA LYS A 221 59.96 -3.33 -13.96
C LYS A 221 58.58 -3.80 -13.46
N THR A 222 58.59 -4.75 -12.52
CA THR A 222 57.40 -5.36 -11.92
C THR A 222 56.77 -4.48 -10.84
N ALA A 223 57.55 -3.64 -10.17
CA ALA A 223 57.10 -2.72 -9.11
C ALA A 223 57.47 -1.27 -9.41
N THR A 224 56.72 -0.34 -8.81
CA THR A 224 56.97 1.11 -8.93
C THR A 224 57.41 1.74 -7.62
N HIS A 225 57.08 1.12 -6.48
CA HIS A 225 57.37 1.61 -5.14
C HIS A 225 57.87 0.48 -4.24
N VAL A 226 58.51 0.85 -3.14
CA VAL A 226 58.86 -0.03 -2.02
C VAL A 226 58.20 0.48 -0.74
N VAL A 227 57.72 -0.43 0.10
CA VAL A 227 57.16 -0.09 1.42
C VAL A 227 58.30 0.32 2.34
N THR A 228 58.30 1.57 2.80
CA THR A 228 59.33 2.10 3.71
C THR A 228 58.85 2.22 5.15
N ALA A 229 57.55 2.33 5.38
CA ALA A 229 56.99 2.30 6.72
C ALA A 229 55.61 1.63 6.77
N VAL A 230 55.27 1.08 7.94
CA VAL A 230 54.01 0.40 8.22
C VAL A 230 53.53 0.73 9.63
N LEU A 231 52.25 1.10 9.74
CA LEU A 231 51.53 1.24 11.01
C LEU A 231 50.73 -0.04 11.25
N TYR A 232 51.01 -0.71 12.36
CA TYR A 232 50.35 -1.96 12.76
C TYR A 232 49.28 -1.73 13.82
N GLY A 233 48.27 -2.60 13.80
CA GLY A 233 47.18 -2.61 14.78
C GLY A 233 46.15 -3.69 14.45
N ALA A 234 44.92 -3.50 14.91
CA ALA A 234 43.77 -4.26 14.45
C ALA A 234 42.52 -3.37 14.36
N GLN A 235 41.62 -3.71 13.45
CA GLN A 235 40.35 -3.03 13.29
C GLN A 235 39.19 -4.03 13.41
N ALA A 236 38.03 -3.53 13.82
CA ALA A 236 36.80 -4.30 13.92
C ALA A 236 35.61 -3.45 13.47
N PHE A 237 34.77 -4.05 12.62
CA PHE A 237 33.48 -3.52 12.19
C PHE A 237 32.39 -4.42 12.73
N MET A 238 31.49 -3.83 13.51
CA MET A 238 30.25 -4.46 13.94
C MET A 238 29.11 -3.78 13.17
N VAL A 239 28.53 -4.52 12.22
CA VAL A 239 27.46 -4.06 11.33
C VAL A 239 26.14 -4.50 11.94
N PHE A 240 25.38 -3.54 12.45
CA PHE A 240 24.08 -3.79 13.07
C PHE A 240 22.97 -3.57 12.06
N ASP A 241 22.15 -4.60 11.85
CA ASP A 241 21.07 -4.63 10.87
C ASP A 241 19.73 -4.88 11.54
N GLN A 242 18.72 -4.12 11.11
CA GLN A 242 17.33 -4.30 11.54
C GLN A 242 16.40 -4.24 10.33
N LYS A 243 15.55 -5.26 10.17
CA LYS A 243 14.52 -5.29 9.12
C LYS A 243 13.43 -4.27 9.41
N ILE A 244 13.00 -3.54 8.38
CA ILE A 244 11.88 -2.61 8.48
C ILE A 244 10.59 -3.44 8.54
N SER A 245 9.80 -3.22 9.60
CA SER A 245 8.52 -3.91 9.80
C SER A 245 7.39 -3.13 9.12
N GLU A 246 6.34 -3.84 8.68
CA GLU A 246 5.15 -3.20 8.08
C GLU A 246 4.52 -2.18 9.04
N GLY A 247 4.18 -1.00 8.52
CA GLY A 247 3.54 0.08 9.29
C GLY A 247 4.47 1.00 10.08
N LYS A 248 5.79 0.73 10.10
CA LYS A 248 6.78 1.63 10.70
C LYS A 248 7.54 2.45 9.65
N CYS A 249 7.86 3.70 9.99
CA CYS A 249 8.65 4.56 9.13
C CYS A 249 10.13 4.14 9.16
N LYS A 250 10.77 4.06 7.99
CA LYS A 250 12.20 3.76 7.84
C LYS A 250 13.07 4.66 8.71
N ASP A 251 12.83 5.97 8.64
CA ASP A 251 13.61 6.98 9.38
C ASP A 251 13.46 6.85 10.89
N GLU A 252 12.35 6.30 11.38
CA GLU A 252 12.16 6.03 12.80
C GLU A 252 13.03 4.86 13.25
N ILE A 253 13.01 3.75 12.51
CA ILE A 253 13.83 2.57 12.81
C ILE A 253 15.32 2.90 12.69
N GLU A 254 15.73 3.64 11.66
CA GLU A 254 17.13 4.05 11.50
C GLU A 254 17.62 4.96 12.64
N ARG A 255 16.77 5.88 13.12
CA ARG A 255 17.08 6.72 14.28
C ARG A 255 17.19 5.90 15.57
N GLU A 256 16.24 5.00 15.81
CA GLU A 256 16.24 4.13 16.99
C GLU A 256 17.50 3.25 17.02
N LEU A 257 17.83 2.60 15.90
CA LEU A 257 19.02 1.76 15.76
C LEU A 257 20.31 2.57 15.99
N ASN A 258 20.42 3.78 15.44
CA ASN A 258 21.58 4.64 15.62
C ASN A 258 21.79 5.04 17.09
N VAL A 259 20.72 5.33 17.82
CA VAL A 259 20.79 5.61 19.26
C VAL A 259 21.24 4.38 20.04
N MET A 260 20.69 3.20 19.74
CA MET A 260 21.07 1.95 20.41
C MET A 260 22.55 1.65 20.23
N VAL A 261 23.06 1.65 19.00
CA VAL A 261 24.47 1.33 18.72
C VAL A 261 25.43 2.35 19.37
N LYS A 262 25.08 3.64 19.37
CA LYS A 262 25.90 4.68 20.02
C LYS A 262 25.91 4.60 21.56
N LYS A 263 24.98 3.87 22.18
CA LYS A 263 24.98 3.61 23.63
C LYS A 263 25.96 2.52 24.05
N ILE A 264 26.45 1.70 23.12
CA ILE A 264 27.38 0.59 23.41
C ILE A 264 28.58 1.02 24.30
N PRO A 265 29.28 2.13 24.02
CA PRO A 265 30.40 2.58 24.86
C PRO A 265 30.00 3.10 26.24
N GLY A 266 28.73 3.46 26.43
CA GLY A 266 28.21 4.03 27.68
C GLY A 266 27.83 2.99 28.72
N PHE A 267 27.76 1.71 28.37
CA PHE A 267 27.51 0.64 29.34
C PHE A 267 28.75 0.37 30.17
N SER A 268 28.57 0.21 31.49
CA SER A 268 29.69 -0.05 32.40
C SER A 268 30.39 -1.38 32.07
N ILE A 269 31.72 -1.38 32.17
CA ILE A 269 32.56 -2.56 31.95
C ILE A 269 32.37 -3.60 33.08
N ASP A 270 32.07 -3.13 34.29
CA ASP A 270 32.00 -3.96 35.51
C ASP A 270 30.57 -4.45 35.86
N GLY A 271 29.57 -4.14 35.01
CA GLY A 271 28.17 -4.51 35.23
C GLY A 271 27.58 -5.38 34.11
N GLU A 272 26.60 -6.21 34.46
CA GLU A 272 25.81 -6.96 33.48
C GLU A 272 25.01 -5.95 32.64
N ALA A 273 25.37 -5.78 31.37
CA ALA A 273 24.83 -4.70 30.54
C ALA A 273 23.31 -4.78 30.35
N ALA A 274 22.75 -5.99 30.43
CA ALA A 274 21.30 -6.23 30.41
C ALA A 274 20.56 -5.53 31.58
N LEU A 275 21.22 -5.25 32.70
CA LEU A 275 20.63 -4.56 33.86
C LEU A 275 20.53 -3.05 33.67
N GLN A 276 21.29 -2.47 32.72
CA GLN A 276 21.30 -1.03 32.44
C GLN A 276 20.33 -0.61 31.33
N MET A 277 19.70 -1.59 30.67
CA MET A 277 18.75 -1.36 29.57
C MET A 277 17.31 -1.38 30.08
N THR A 278 16.49 -0.46 29.57
CA THR A 278 15.04 -0.47 29.74
C THR A 278 14.40 -1.66 29.02
N ASP A 279 13.20 -2.06 29.45
CA ASP A 279 12.48 -3.17 28.80
C ASP A 279 12.17 -2.91 27.32
N ALA A 280 11.99 -1.63 26.93
CA ALA A 280 11.83 -1.24 25.54
C ALA A 280 13.12 -1.47 24.73
N GLU A 281 14.28 -1.06 25.27
CA GLU A 281 15.58 -1.25 24.62
C GLU A 281 15.93 -2.73 24.48
N LYS A 282 15.57 -3.57 25.46
CA LYS A 282 15.74 -5.03 25.35
C LYS A 282 14.95 -5.62 24.17
N LYS A 283 13.67 -5.27 24.05
CA LYS A 283 12.82 -5.68 22.93
C LYS A 283 13.33 -5.18 21.57
N THR A 284 13.98 -4.02 21.54
CA THR A 284 14.61 -3.51 20.32
C THR A 284 15.91 -4.27 20.02
N ALA A 285 16.75 -4.53 21.02
CA ALA A 285 17.99 -5.30 20.86
C ALA A 285 17.78 -6.71 20.31
N GLU A 286 16.68 -7.38 20.69
CA GLU A 286 16.29 -8.70 20.15
C GLU A 286 16.03 -8.69 18.64
N LYS A 287 15.73 -7.53 18.05
CA LYS A 287 15.44 -7.37 16.61
C LYS A 287 16.67 -6.99 15.79
N ILE A 288 17.80 -6.74 16.45
CA ILE A 288 19.03 -6.26 15.83
C ILE A 288 19.98 -7.45 15.64
N ALA A 289 20.27 -7.76 14.38
CA ALA A 289 21.33 -8.68 14.01
C ALA A 289 22.67 -7.94 13.97
N CYS A 290 23.75 -8.63 14.31
CA CYS A 290 25.12 -8.13 14.17
C CYS A 290 25.90 -9.00 13.18
N THR A 291 26.67 -8.36 12.29
CA THR A 291 27.68 -9.03 11.46
C THR A 291 29.05 -8.45 11.79
N PHE A 292 30.01 -9.31 12.09
CA PHE A 292 31.36 -8.90 12.50
C PHE A 292 32.38 -9.10 11.38
N HIS A 293 33.18 -8.05 11.12
CA HIS A 293 34.37 -8.11 10.27
C HIS A 293 35.54 -7.50 11.04
N GLY A 294 36.54 -8.30 11.41
CA GLY A 294 37.65 -7.79 12.20
C GLY A 294 38.95 -8.55 12.01
N ASP A 295 40.03 -7.96 12.47
CA ASP A 295 41.38 -8.54 12.45
C ASP A 295 41.70 -9.34 13.73
N PHE A 296 40.69 -9.50 14.60
CA PHE A 296 40.80 -10.22 15.87
C PHE A 296 40.47 -11.71 15.67
N TYR A 297 41.27 -12.59 16.26
CA TYR A 297 40.95 -14.02 16.30
C TYR A 297 39.92 -14.28 17.41
N LEU A 298 38.69 -14.59 17.02
CA LEU A 298 37.58 -14.89 17.93
C LEU A 298 37.20 -16.37 17.84
N GLN A 299 36.86 -16.99 18.97
CA GLN A 299 36.29 -18.35 18.96
C GLN A 299 34.91 -18.38 18.29
N GLN A 300 34.11 -17.33 18.49
CA GLN A 300 32.81 -17.15 17.87
C GLN A 300 32.59 -15.66 17.57
N ASN A 301 32.10 -15.38 16.37
CA ASN A 301 31.73 -14.02 15.97
C ASN A 301 30.37 -13.63 16.56
N PRO A 302 30.17 -12.37 16.97
CA PRO A 302 28.89 -11.91 17.47
C PRO A 302 27.87 -11.86 16.33
N THR A 303 26.67 -12.35 16.64
CA THR A 303 25.50 -12.40 15.74
C THR A 303 24.33 -11.57 16.26
N THR A 304 24.37 -11.20 17.54
CA THR A 304 23.32 -10.40 18.21
C THR A 304 23.88 -9.09 18.76
N TYR A 305 22.98 -8.15 19.07
CA TYR A 305 23.35 -6.89 19.73
C TYR A 305 24.08 -7.12 21.07
N MET A 306 23.61 -8.08 21.88
CA MET A 306 24.20 -8.36 23.19
C MET A 306 25.59 -8.99 23.08
N GLU A 307 25.79 -9.92 22.15
CA GLU A 307 27.12 -10.49 21.88
C GLU A 307 28.11 -9.44 21.39
N ALA A 308 27.66 -8.49 20.57
CA ALA A 308 28.49 -7.39 20.09
C ALA A 308 28.93 -6.46 21.23
N LEU A 309 28.03 -6.17 22.17
CA LEU A 309 28.33 -5.38 23.36
C LEU A 309 29.36 -6.06 24.26
N GLU A 310 29.21 -7.37 24.49
CA GLU A 310 30.18 -8.16 25.26
C GLU A 310 31.54 -8.29 24.55
N LEU A 311 31.54 -8.40 23.21
CA LEU A 311 32.78 -8.34 22.45
C LEU A 311 33.47 -6.99 22.58
N TYR A 312 32.73 -5.88 22.46
CA TYR A 312 33.28 -4.53 22.57
C TYR A 312 34.05 -4.34 23.88
N LYS A 313 33.54 -4.84 25.01
CA LYS A 313 34.22 -4.81 26.31
C LYS A 313 35.55 -5.56 26.31
N LYS A 314 35.69 -6.61 25.50
CA LYS A 314 36.88 -7.48 25.41
C LYS A 314 37.89 -7.00 24.37
N LEU A 315 37.51 -6.19 23.38
CA LEU A 315 38.42 -5.74 22.31
C LEU A 315 39.74 -5.15 22.83
N PRO A 316 39.75 -4.26 23.84
CA PRO A 316 41.01 -3.68 24.35
C PRO A 316 41.95 -4.69 25.01
N THR A 317 41.46 -5.84 25.50
CA THR A 317 42.29 -6.87 26.13
C THR A 317 42.81 -7.87 25.10
N LEU A 318 42.02 -8.17 24.05
CA LEU A 318 42.38 -9.17 23.04
C LEU A 318 43.70 -8.87 22.32
N LEU A 319 43.97 -7.59 22.00
CA LEU A 319 45.23 -7.15 21.40
C LEU A 319 46.39 -7.13 22.40
N ARG A 320 46.12 -6.77 23.67
CA ARG A 320 47.14 -6.74 24.73
C ARG A 320 47.68 -8.14 25.03
N ASP A 321 46.79 -9.14 25.06
CA ASP A 321 47.14 -10.51 25.38
C ASP A 321 47.84 -11.22 24.20
N ASN A 322 47.68 -10.71 22.97
CA ASN A 322 48.23 -11.30 21.74
C ASN A 322 48.93 -10.26 20.85
N PRO A 323 50.05 -9.67 21.30
CA PRO A 323 50.72 -8.58 20.58
C PRO A 323 51.34 -8.99 19.24
N GLN A 324 51.43 -10.30 18.96
CA GLN A 324 51.91 -10.85 17.69
C GLN A 324 50.81 -10.91 16.61
N ASN A 325 49.54 -10.73 16.97
CA ASN A 325 48.39 -10.85 16.07
C ASN A 325 48.00 -9.51 15.42
N VAL A 326 48.91 -8.54 15.38
CA VAL A 326 48.68 -7.24 14.75
C VAL A 326 48.85 -7.34 13.24
N VAL A 327 48.02 -6.62 12.50
CA VAL A 327 48.06 -6.54 11.04
C VAL A 327 48.45 -5.14 10.58
N PRO A 328 48.99 -4.98 9.36
CA PRO A 328 49.18 -3.66 8.75
C PRO A 328 47.84 -2.93 8.60
N ILE A 329 47.77 -1.69 9.07
CA ILE A 329 46.61 -0.80 8.89
C ILE A 329 46.89 0.21 7.77
N LYS A 330 48.05 0.88 7.83
CA LYS A 330 48.48 1.90 6.88
C LYS A 330 49.95 1.71 6.52
N VAL A 331 50.31 1.99 5.27
CA VAL A 331 51.69 1.88 4.76
C VAL A 331 52.13 3.15 4.03
N TRP A 332 53.44 3.38 4.02
CA TRP A 332 54.09 4.46 3.27
C TRP A 332 54.95 3.85 2.18
N LEU A 333 54.79 4.36 0.97
CA LEU A 333 55.43 3.86 -0.23
C LEU A 333 56.43 4.90 -0.76
N TYR A 334 57.66 4.45 -1.00
CA TYR A 334 58.71 5.27 -1.59
C TYR A 334 58.92 4.92 -3.07
N PRO A 335 58.98 5.90 -3.99
CA PRO A 335 59.12 5.64 -5.42
C PRO A 335 60.49 5.02 -5.77
N LEU A 336 60.48 3.89 -6.48
CA LEU A 336 61.71 3.17 -6.84
C LEU A 336 62.61 3.92 -7.82
N HIS A 337 62.03 4.76 -8.70
CA HIS A 337 62.81 5.49 -9.69
C HIS A 337 63.69 6.60 -9.11
N LEU A 338 63.45 6.99 -7.85
CA LEU A 338 64.34 7.87 -7.10
C LEU A 338 65.59 7.12 -6.59
N LEU A 339 65.52 5.79 -6.48
CA LEU A 339 66.66 4.92 -6.14
C LEU A 339 67.44 4.51 -7.39
N ASP A 340 66.74 4.13 -8.46
CA ASP A 340 67.35 3.80 -9.75
C ASP A 340 66.41 4.20 -10.91
N SER A 341 66.91 5.04 -11.82
CA SER A 341 66.18 5.54 -13.00
C SER A 341 65.60 4.46 -13.91
N LYS A 342 66.11 3.22 -13.88
CA LYS A 342 65.61 2.08 -14.66
C LYS A 342 64.28 1.53 -14.15
N ALA A 343 63.93 1.80 -12.89
CA ALA A 343 62.72 1.29 -12.25
C ALA A 343 61.45 1.70 -13.01
N ALA A 344 60.39 0.91 -12.87
CA ALA A 344 59.09 1.30 -13.40
C ALA A 344 58.53 2.51 -12.62
N GLN A 345 57.73 3.32 -13.31
CA GLN A 345 57.19 4.56 -12.77
C GLN A 345 55.66 4.61 -12.90
N LEU A 346 55.03 5.30 -11.96
CA LEU A 346 53.67 5.79 -12.11
C LEU A 346 53.74 7.03 -13.02
N LYS A 347 53.35 6.87 -14.30
CA LYS A 347 53.53 7.92 -15.32
C LYS A 347 52.41 8.93 -15.37
N ARG A 348 51.19 8.54 -14.96
CA ARG A 348 50.00 9.40 -14.98
C ARG A 348 49.18 9.14 -13.73
N ASP A 349 48.61 10.20 -13.18
CA ASP A 349 47.52 10.11 -12.21
C ASP A 349 46.18 10.26 -12.93
N ILE A 350 45.09 9.88 -12.26
CA ILE A 350 43.72 10.01 -12.77
C ILE A 350 43.05 11.15 -12.02
N SER A 351 42.41 12.05 -12.76
CA SER A 351 41.75 13.21 -12.18
C SER A 351 40.71 12.81 -11.12
N THR A 352 40.65 13.59 -10.05
CA THR A 352 39.64 13.39 -8.98
C THR A 352 38.22 13.42 -9.52
N SER A 353 37.96 14.23 -10.56
CA SER A 353 36.66 14.25 -11.25
C SER A 353 36.32 12.91 -11.90
N ALA A 354 37.25 12.29 -12.62
CA ALA A 354 37.02 10.99 -13.26
C ALA A 354 36.84 9.87 -12.22
N LEU A 355 37.62 9.91 -11.13
CA LEU A 355 37.49 8.96 -10.02
C LEU A 355 36.11 9.08 -9.36
N SER A 356 35.68 10.30 -8.99
CA SER A 356 34.37 10.53 -8.36
C SER A 356 33.20 10.09 -9.26
N LYS A 357 33.24 10.40 -10.56
CA LYS A 357 32.22 9.96 -11.52
C LYS A 357 32.14 8.44 -11.63
N THR A 358 33.27 7.74 -11.55
CA THR A 358 33.31 6.27 -11.59
C THR A 358 32.64 5.68 -10.36
N VAL A 359 32.93 6.24 -9.18
CA VAL A 359 32.30 5.83 -7.90
C VAL A 359 30.80 6.07 -7.92
N GLU A 360 30.37 7.25 -8.36
CA GLU A 360 28.95 7.62 -8.45
C GLU A 360 28.15 6.65 -9.34
N ILE A 361 28.70 6.31 -10.51
CA ILE A 361 28.07 5.36 -11.43
C ILE A 361 27.93 3.98 -10.77
N MET A 362 28.97 3.48 -10.11
CA MET A 362 28.91 2.19 -9.43
C MET A 362 27.90 2.19 -8.27
N GLU A 363 27.85 3.26 -7.48
CA GLU A 363 26.89 3.39 -6.37
C GLU A 363 25.43 3.46 -6.89
N ARG A 364 25.16 4.12 -8.03
CA ARG A 364 23.82 4.09 -8.67
C ARG A 364 23.45 2.71 -9.19
N LEU A 365 24.41 1.95 -9.74
CA LEU A 365 24.17 0.56 -10.12
C LEU A 365 23.86 -0.32 -8.88
N ASP A 366 24.59 -0.14 -7.77
CA ASP A 366 24.30 -0.85 -6.52
C ASP A 366 22.90 -0.53 -5.96
N GLU A 367 22.41 0.70 -6.14
CA GLU A 367 21.03 1.09 -5.78
C GLU A 367 19.98 0.41 -6.66
N ALA A 368 20.21 0.35 -7.97
CA ALA A 368 19.32 -0.34 -8.91
C ALA A 368 19.26 -1.86 -8.60
N GLU A 369 20.39 -2.48 -8.26
CA GLU A 369 20.45 -3.88 -7.84
C GLU A 369 19.65 -4.13 -6.55
N ARG A 370 19.81 -3.27 -5.54
CA ARG A 370 19.03 -3.35 -4.28
C ARG A 370 17.54 -3.20 -4.53
N THR A 371 17.15 -2.26 -5.37
CA THR A 371 15.73 -2.05 -5.73
C THR A 371 15.16 -3.27 -6.45
N CYS A 372 15.91 -3.86 -7.39
CA CYS A 372 15.50 -5.10 -8.05
C CYS A 372 15.35 -6.26 -7.05
N ASN A 373 16.29 -6.41 -6.11
CA ASN A 373 16.22 -7.41 -5.04
C ASN A 373 15.00 -7.22 -4.12
N ASP A 374 14.59 -5.98 -3.86
CA ASP A 374 13.37 -5.69 -3.11
C ASP A 374 12.10 -6.12 -3.86
N LEU A 375 12.05 -5.94 -5.18
CA LEU A 375 10.93 -6.41 -6.00
C LEU A 375 10.80 -7.94 -5.91
N PHE A 376 11.91 -8.68 -5.95
CA PHE A 376 11.90 -10.14 -5.77
C PHE A 376 11.39 -10.62 -4.40
N ARG A 377 11.37 -9.76 -3.38
CA ARG A 377 10.83 -10.08 -2.05
C ARG A 377 9.31 -9.96 -1.97
N VAL A 378 8.67 -9.32 -2.95
CA VAL A 378 7.21 -9.20 -3.01
C VAL A 378 6.62 -10.59 -3.27
N SER A 379 5.68 -11.04 -2.42
CA SER A 379 5.13 -12.40 -2.47
C SER A 379 4.52 -12.76 -3.83
N LEU A 380 3.86 -11.80 -4.50
CA LEU A 380 3.25 -11.98 -5.82
C LEU A 380 4.24 -12.37 -6.92
N VAL A 381 5.51 -11.96 -6.83
CA VAL A 381 6.54 -12.32 -7.82
C VAL A 381 6.78 -13.83 -7.83
N ASN A 382 6.58 -14.51 -6.71
CA ASN A 382 6.70 -15.97 -6.67
C ASN A 382 5.44 -16.69 -7.16
N VAL A 383 4.31 -15.97 -7.27
CA VAL A 383 3.02 -16.51 -7.68
C VAL A 383 2.79 -16.32 -9.17
N PHE A 384 3.06 -15.14 -9.73
CA PHE A 384 2.90 -14.85 -11.15
C PHE A 384 4.20 -15.04 -11.92
N SER A 385 4.27 -16.12 -12.70
CA SER A 385 5.44 -16.49 -13.50
C SER A 385 5.89 -15.39 -14.47
N ASP A 386 4.96 -14.70 -15.14
CA ASP A 386 5.25 -13.62 -16.08
C ASP A 386 6.09 -12.49 -15.46
N ILE A 387 5.71 -12.04 -14.24
CA ILE A 387 6.46 -10.99 -13.54
C ILE A 387 7.85 -11.49 -13.16
N LYS A 388 7.93 -12.73 -12.67
CA LYS A 388 9.20 -13.37 -12.28
C LYS A 388 10.18 -13.46 -13.44
N VAL A 389 9.68 -13.82 -14.62
CA VAL A 389 10.49 -13.92 -15.85
C VAL A 389 11.02 -12.54 -16.25
N LYS A 390 10.18 -11.49 -16.25
CA LYS A 390 10.61 -10.11 -16.55
C LYS A 390 11.72 -9.64 -15.59
N LEU A 391 11.53 -9.80 -14.28
CA LEU A 391 12.53 -9.41 -13.29
C LEU A 391 13.84 -10.21 -13.44
N ARG A 392 13.76 -11.51 -13.79
CA ARG A 392 14.96 -12.33 -14.04
C ARG A 392 15.71 -11.93 -15.30
N SER A 393 15.03 -11.60 -16.39
CA SER A 393 15.68 -11.10 -17.62
C SER A 393 16.43 -9.79 -17.33
N PHE A 394 15.80 -8.86 -16.61
CA PHE A 394 16.47 -7.65 -16.14
C PHE A 394 17.71 -7.96 -15.29
N GLN A 395 17.56 -8.77 -14.24
CA GLN A 395 18.65 -9.10 -13.32
C GLN A 395 19.82 -9.79 -14.04
N GLY A 396 19.53 -10.70 -14.98
CA GLY A 396 20.53 -11.36 -15.80
C GLY A 396 21.34 -10.37 -16.64
N SER A 397 20.64 -9.54 -17.42
CA SER A 397 21.26 -8.50 -18.26
C SER A 397 22.06 -7.48 -17.42
N PHE A 398 21.49 -7.03 -16.31
CA PHE A 398 22.12 -6.10 -15.38
C PHE A 398 23.43 -6.65 -14.81
N ASN A 399 23.44 -7.91 -14.35
CA ASN A 399 24.63 -8.54 -13.78
C ASN A 399 25.75 -8.70 -14.81
N ILE A 400 25.42 -9.08 -16.05
CA ILE A 400 26.39 -9.17 -17.15
C ILE A 400 27.00 -7.79 -17.42
N TYR A 401 26.16 -6.76 -17.57
CA TYR A 401 26.62 -5.39 -17.81
C TYR A 401 27.55 -4.88 -16.72
N LYS A 402 27.15 -5.03 -15.44
CA LYS A 402 27.93 -4.59 -14.29
C LYS A 402 29.31 -5.26 -14.26
N ALA A 403 29.37 -6.56 -14.55
CA ALA A 403 30.64 -7.28 -14.66
C ALA A 403 31.52 -6.78 -15.81
N GLN A 404 30.92 -6.50 -16.99
CA GLN A 404 31.64 -5.92 -18.13
C GLN A 404 32.21 -4.53 -17.79
N LEU A 405 31.43 -3.67 -17.13
CA LEU A 405 31.87 -2.34 -16.71
C LEU A 405 33.02 -2.41 -15.70
N VAL A 406 32.90 -3.24 -14.66
CA VAL A 406 33.97 -3.46 -13.66
C VAL A 406 35.25 -3.95 -14.34
N LYS A 407 35.15 -4.94 -15.25
CA LYS A 407 36.29 -5.46 -16.01
C LYS A 407 36.93 -4.39 -16.90
N ALA A 408 36.13 -3.56 -17.56
CA ALA A 408 36.61 -2.49 -18.42
C ALA A 408 37.38 -1.43 -17.62
N VAL A 409 36.84 -1.00 -16.47
CA VAL A 409 37.51 -0.09 -15.54
C VAL A 409 38.82 -0.72 -15.04
N GLY A 410 38.80 -1.95 -14.52
CA GLY A 410 39.99 -2.66 -14.05
C GLY A 410 41.08 -2.82 -15.11
N ARG A 411 40.71 -2.95 -16.40
CA ARG A 411 41.67 -3.02 -17.52
C ARG A 411 42.36 -1.68 -17.78
N VAL A 412 41.63 -0.56 -17.76
CA VAL A 412 42.18 0.74 -18.18
C VAL A 412 42.97 1.44 -17.09
N LEU A 413 42.65 1.24 -15.80
CA LEU A 413 43.35 1.93 -14.70
C LEU A 413 44.87 1.67 -14.72
N PRO A 414 45.36 0.42 -14.83
CA PRO A 414 46.80 0.16 -14.87
C PRO A 414 47.47 0.68 -16.14
N ALA A 415 46.75 0.64 -17.27
CA ALA A 415 47.24 1.14 -18.55
C ALA A 415 47.42 2.68 -18.53
N ILE A 416 46.47 3.39 -17.92
CA ILE A 416 46.56 4.84 -17.73
C ILE A 416 47.74 5.18 -16.83
N ARG A 417 47.77 4.58 -15.64
CA ARG A 417 48.83 4.77 -14.63
C ARG A 417 50.23 4.42 -15.16
N GLY A 418 50.33 3.38 -15.99
CA GLY A 418 51.57 2.98 -16.66
C GLY A 418 51.94 3.82 -17.89
N GLY A 419 51.06 4.72 -18.32
CA GLY A 419 51.26 5.64 -19.45
C GLY A 419 51.02 5.05 -20.84
N SER A 420 50.54 3.81 -20.96
CA SER A 420 50.18 3.22 -22.26
C SER A 420 48.86 3.77 -22.81
N MET A 421 47.96 4.23 -21.95
CA MET A 421 46.67 4.84 -22.32
C MET A 421 46.47 6.21 -21.65
N THR A 422 45.66 7.08 -22.24
CA THR A 422 45.31 8.39 -21.66
C THR A 422 44.02 8.30 -20.84
N GLU A 423 43.79 9.24 -19.93
CA GLU A 423 42.55 9.32 -19.12
C GLU A 423 41.28 9.34 -19.99
N ASN A 424 41.38 9.81 -21.24
CA ASN A 424 40.26 9.79 -22.19
C ASN A 424 39.66 8.39 -22.40
N THR A 425 40.46 7.32 -22.27
CA THR A 425 39.95 5.94 -22.36
C THR A 425 38.95 5.61 -21.24
N LEU A 426 39.21 6.05 -20.00
CA LEU A 426 38.25 5.93 -18.90
C LEU A 426 37.04 6.82 -19.15
N ASN A 427 37.23 8.06 -19.58
CA ASN A 427 36.13 8.97 -19.88
C ASN A 427 35.21 8.43 -20.99
N ASP A 428 35.75 7.72 -21.97
CA ASP A 428 34.97 7.08 -23.03
C ASP A 428 34.13 5.90 -22.49
N ILE A 429 34.66 5.10 -21.55
CA ILE A 429 33.85 4.09 -20.82
C ILE A 429 32.68 4.75 -20.09
N LEU A 430 32.93 5.84 -19.37
CA LEU A 430 31.88 6.56 -18.64
C LEU A 430 30.85 7.19 -19.59
N LYS A 431 31.25 7.65 -20.79
CA LYS A 431 30.32 8.12 -21.82
C LYS A 431 29.46 6.99 -22.36
N ILE A 432 30.06 5.83 -22.65
CA ILE A 432 29.32 4.64 -23.11
C ILE A 432 28.22 4.29 -22.10
N HIS A 433 28.56 4.25 -20.80
CA HIS A 433 27.56 4.04 -19.74
C HIS A 433 26.41 5.05 -19.80
N ARG A 434 26.72 6.36 -19.86
CA ARG A 434 25.69 7.41 -19.92
C ARG A 434 24.78 7.31 -21.15
N SER A 435 25.30 6.85 -22.28
CA SER A 435 24.53 6.63 -23.51
C SER A 435 23.83 5.27 -23.60
N SER A 436 24.17 4.34 -22.70
CA SER A 436 23.63 2.97 -22.70
C SER A 436 22.21 2.93 -22.12
N PRO A 437 21.43 1.87 -22.38
CA PRO A 437 20.16 1.66 -21.70
C PRO A 437 20.31 1.34 -20.20
N PHE A 438 21.54 1.09 -19.73
CA PHE A 438 21.90 0.90 -18.31
C PHE A 438 22.26 2.20 -17.59
N ASN A 439 22.05 3.37 -18.21
CA ASN A 439 22.15 4.62 -17.46
C ASN A 439 21.07 4.68 -16.39
N ALA A 440 21.35 5.39 -15.32
CA ALA A 440 20.53 5.30 -14.13
C ALA A 440 19.10 5.86 -14.32
N ASP A 441 18.88 6.87 -15.16
CA ASP A 441 17.52 7.39 -15.39
C ASP A 441 16.62 6.33 -16.07
N LYS A 442 17.19 5.52 -16.97
CA LYS A 442 16.47 4.41 -17.61
C LYS A 442 16.24 3.23 -16.67
N LEU A 443 17.23 2.88 -15.86
CA LEU A 443 17.10 1.83 -14.83
C LEU A 443 16.05 2.22 -13.80
N ASP A 444 16.12 3.43 -13.26
CA ASP A 444 15.22 3.96 -12.24
C ASP A 444 13.78 4.00 -12.78
N LEU A 445 13.58 4.45 -14.02
CA LEU A 445 12.26 4.46 -14.65
C LEU A 445 11.66 3.04 -14.73
N TRP A 446 12.40 2.08 -15.27
CA TRP A 446 11.88 0.72 -15.42
C TRP A 446 11.62 0.02 -14.08
N LEU A 447 12.51 0.22 -13.09
CA LEU A 447 12.32 -0.32 -11.74
C LEU A 447 11.11 0.30 -11.04
N ASN A 448 10.87 1.60 -11.23
CA ASN A 448 9.69 2.29 -10.71
C ASN A 448 8.40 1.81 -11.37
N ASP A 449 8.41 1.59 -12.68
CA ASP A 449 7.30 1.00 -13.42
C ASP A 449 6.96 -0.40 -12.89
N ALA A 450 7.97 -1.26 -12.74
CA ALA A 450 7.80 -2.61 -12.19
C ALA A 450 7.27 -2.59 -10.74
N ASN A 451 7.77 -1.66 -9.92
CA ASN A 451 7.26 -1.45 -8.57
C ASN A 451 5.79 -0.99 -8.57
N THR A 452 5.44 -0.08 -9.46
CA THR A 452 4.07 0.45 -9.59
C THR A 452 3.09 -0.64 -10.02
N GLU A 453 3.45 -1.43 -11.04
CA GLU A 453 2.68 -2.60 -11.48
C GLU A 453 2.44 -3.57 -10.31
N LEU A 454 3.50 -3.96 -9.60
CA LEU A 454 3.41 -4.87 -8.45
C LEU A 454 2.60 -4.30 -7.29
N HIS A 455 2.73 -3.01 -7.01
CA HIS A 455 1.98 -2.35 -5.95
C HIS A 455 0.48 -2.30 -6.28
N LEU A 456 0.13 -1.99 -7.53
CA LEU A 456 -1.25 -2.02 -8.01
C LEU A 456 -1.85 -3.41 -7.83
N LEU A 457 -1.18 -4.46 -8.32
CA LEU A 457 -1.64 -5.85 -8.16
C LEU A 457 -1.76 -6.25 -6.68
N SER A 458 -0.76 -5.91 -5.87
CA SER A 458 -0.75 -6.19 -4.43
C SER A 458 -1.92 -5.51 -3.73
N SER A 459 -2.21 -4.26 -4.06
CA SER A 459 -3.33 -3.51 -3.47
C SER A 459 -4.68 -4.10 -3.88
N SER A 460 -4.84 -4.48 -5.15
CA SER A 460 -6.03 -5.11 -5.69
C SER A 460 -6.32 -6.45 -5.02
N ILE A 461 -5.33 -7.34 -4.97
CA ILE A 461 -5.48 -8.69 -4.41
C ILE A 461 -5.71 -8.66 -2.91
N LYS A 462 -5.09 -7.72 -2.17
CA LYS A 462 -5.32 -7.55 -0.72
C LYS A 462 -6.79 -7.32 -0.37
N THR A 463 -7.61 -6.80 -1.29
CA THR A 463 -9.05 -6.63 -1.08
C THR A 463 -9.85 -7.92 -1.20
N LEU A 464 -9.30 -8.95 -1.86
CA LEU A 464 -9.91 -10.25 -2.14
C LEU A 464 -9.35 -11.32 -1.17
N LYS A 465 -9.59 -11.11 0.13
CA LYS A 465 -9.13 -12.05 1.16
C LYS A 465 -9.75 -13.44 0.91
N GLU A 466 -9.00 -14.49 1.25
CA GLU A 466 -9.45 -15.91 1.19
C GLU A 466 -9.63 -16.51 -0.21
N ILE A 467 -9.42 -15.72 -1.28
CA ILE A 467 -9.44 -16.25 -2.65
C ILE A 467 -8.07 -16.85 -3.01
N THR A 468 -8.09 -18.04 -3.61
CA THR A 468 -6.87 -18.75 -4.01
C THR A 468 -6.27 -18.09 -5.25
N ILE A 469 -4.96 -17.81 -5.20
CA ILE A 469 -4.20 -17.30 -6.34
C ILE A 469 -3.48 -18.47 -7.00
N VAL A 470 -3.63 -18.60 -8.31
CA VAL A 470 -3.20 -19.75 -9.10
C VAL A 470 -2.47 -19.24 -10.34
N ASP A 471 -1.23 -19.66 -10.51
CA ASP A 471 -0.48 -19.38 -11.73
C ASP A 471 -1.16 -20.05 -12.94
N SER A 472 -1.04 -19.44 -14.12
CA SER A 472 -1.69 -19.93 -15.35
C SER A 472 -1.28 -21.37 -15.69
N ASP A 473 -0.04 -21.76 -15.38
CA ASP A 473 0.47 -23.11 -15.62
C ASP A 473 -0.22 -24.18 -14.75
N HIS A 474 -0.83 -23.79 -13.62
CA HIS A 474 -1.41 -24.72 -12.65
C HIS A 474 -2.95 -24.72 -12.65
N ILE A 475 -3.60 -23.90 -13.47
CA ILE A 475 -5.08 -23.78 -13.47
C ILE A 475 -5.79 -25.11 -13.75
N ASN A 476 -5.21 -25.95 -14.62
CA ASN A 476 -5.76 -27.25 -14.99
C ASN A 476 -5.97 -28.19 -13.77
N SER A 477 -5.16 -28.05 -12.72
CA SER A 477 -5.32 -28.86 -11.51
C SER A 477 -6.65 -28.60 -10.78
N ILE A 478 -7.19 -27.39 -10.93
CA ILE A 478 -8.47 -26.98 -10.34
C ILE A 478 -9.62 -27.39 -11.27
N LEU A 479 -9.44 -27.22 -12.57
CA LEU A 479 -10.46 -27.51 -13.59
C LEU A 479 -10.84 -28.99 -13.69
N ILE A 480 -9.99 -29.90 -13.23
CA ILE A 480 -10.22 -31.36 -13.28
C ILE A 480 -10.93 -31.88 -12.01
N ASN A 481 -11.08 -31.07 -10.97
CA ASN A 481 -11.72 -31.50 -9.73
C ASN A 481 -13.21 -31.84 -9.96
N PRO A 482 -13.66 -33.09 -9.75
CA PRO A 482 -15.04 -33.50 -10.01
C PRO A 482 -16.06 -32.87 -9.06
N ASP A 483 -15.63 -32.33 -7.91
CA ASP A 483 -16.51 -31.67 -6.94
C ASP A 483 -16.81 -30.20 -7.32
N ILE A 484 -16.15 -29.67 -8.36
CA ILE A 484 -16.27 -28.28 -8.81
C ILE A 484 -16.96 -28.26 -10.18
N ASP A 485 -18.18 -27.72 -10.24
CA ASP A 485 -18.93 -27.59 -11.50
C ASP A 485 -18.54 -26.33 -12.26
N VAL A 486 -18.26 -25.23 -11.54
CA VAL A 486 -18.01 -23.91 -12.12
C VAL A 486 -16.81 -23.25 -11.45
N VAL A 487 -15.90 -22.68 -12.26
CA VAL A 487 -14.81 -21.83 -11.79
C VAL A 487 -14.97 -20.42 -12.35
N VAL A 488 -15.07 -19.44 -11.47
CA VAL A 488 -15.06 -18.01 -11.81
C VAL A 488 -13.66 -17.47 -11.50
N CYS A 489 -12.95 -17.07 -12.55
CA CYS A 489 -11.55 -16.67 -12.48
C CYS A 489 -11.38 -15.18 -12.78
N LEU A 490 -10.97 -14.40 -11.78
CA LEU A 490 -10.48 -13.04 -12.03
C LEU A 490 -9.04 -13.14 -12.57
N THR A 491 -8.84 -12.78 -13.83
CA THR A 491 -7.53 -12.87 -14.48
C THR A 491 -6.93 -11.49 -14.78
N PHE A 492 -5.65 -11.32 -14.46
CA PHE A 492 -4.85 -10.20 -14.94
C PHE A 492 -4.31 -10.52 -16.32
N THR A 493 -4.79 -9.80 -17.33
CA THR A 493 -4.63 -10.15 -18.74
C THR A 493 -3.45 -9.48 -19.43
N SER A 494 -2.76 -8.57 -18.73
CA SER A 494 -1.74 -7.70 -19.30
C SER A 494 -0.37 -7.84 -18.63
N LEU A 495 -0.11 -8.95 -17.93
CA LEU A 495 1.19 -9.18 -17.28
C LEU A 495 2.26 -9.72 -18.25
N GLN A 496 1.84 -10.53 -19.22
CA GLN A 496 2.68 -11.02 -20.31
C GLN A 496 2.65 -10.02 -21.47
N TYR A 497 3.74 -9.28 -21.63
CA TYR A 497 3.95 -8.40 -22.77
C TYR A 497 5.43 -8.39 -23.13
N GLU A 498 5.73 -8.17 -24.41
CA GLU A 498 7.10 -7.89 -24.84
C GLU A 498 7.55 -6.57 -24.23
N ASP A 499 8.60 -6.61 -23.39
CA ASP A 499 9.19 -5.40 -22.83
C ASP A 499 10.34 -4.93 -23.73
N PRO A 500 10.15 -3.83 -24.50
CA PRO A 500 11.18 -3.37 -25.42
C PRO A 500 12.41 -2.83 -24.71
N TYR A 501 12.28 -2.44 -23.43
CA TYR A 501 13.44 -2.03 -22.64
C TYR A 501 14.32 -3.24 -22.34
N LEU A 502 13.76 -4.38 -21.91
CA LEU A 502 14.53 -5.60 -21.69
C LEU A 502 15.20 -6.08 -22.98
N SER A 503 14.49 -6.04 -24.10
CA SER A 503 15.04 -6.35 -25.42
C SER A 503 16.21 -5.42 -25.78
N ALA A 504 16.13 -4.13 -25.43
CA ALA A 504 17.20 -3.17 -25.64
C ALA A 504 18.42 -3.43 -24.74
N LEU A 505 18.22 -3.90 -23.51
CA LEU A 505 19.32 -4.33 -22.62
C LEU A 505 20.06 -5.52 -23.23
N GLU A 506 19.34 -6.56 -23.63
CA GLU A 506 19.91 -7.77 -24.24
C GLU A 506 20.67 -7.42 -25.53
N LYS A 507 20.05 -6.65 -26.43
CA LYS A 507 20.68 -6.19 -27.68
C LYS A 507 21.94 -5.36 -27.45
N PHE A 508 21.99 -4.54 -26.40
CA PHE A 508 23.19 -3.79 -26.05
C PHE A 508 24.35 -4.71 -25.63
N LEU A 509 24.03 -5.86 -25.04
CA LEU A 509 25.00 -6.85 -24.56
C LEU A 509 25.47 -7.85 -25.63
N GLU A 510 24.82 -7.92 -26.80
CA GLU A 510 25.23 -8.79 -27.92
C GLU A 510 26.61 -8.41 -28.50
N SER A 511 26.98 -7.13 -28.41
CA SER A 511 28.32 -6.64 -28.76
C SER A 511 29.25 -6.66 -27.56
N ASP A 512 30.54 -6.84 -27.79
CA ASP A 512 31.57 -6.88 -26.75
C ASP A 512 31.79 -5.46 -26.19
N THR A 513 30.95 -5.03 -25.25
CA THR A 513 30.89 -3.64 -24.80
C THR A 513 32.24 -3.13 -24.25
N PHE A 514 32.52 -1.84 -24.49
CA PHE A 514 33.75 -1.15 -24.05
C PHE A 514 35.04 -1.54 -24.81
N THR A 515 34.95 -1.94 -26.09
CA THR A 515 36.10 -2.06 -27.01
C THR A 515 36.23 -0.85 -27.96
N GLU A 516 37.39 -0.68 -28.61
CA GLU A 516 37.68 0.51 -29.44
C GLU A 516 36.74 0.69 -30.65
N GLN A 517 36.01 -0.36 -31.04
CA GLN A 517 35.08 -0.37 -32.19
C GLN A 517 33.63 0.03 -31.84
N ASP A 518 33.25 0.10 -30.56
CA ASP A 518 31.82 0.22 -30.15
C ASP A 518 31.29 1.65 -30.01
N LYS A 519 31.97 2.64 -30.61
CA LYS A 519 31.59 4.07 -30.50
C LYS A 519 30.20 4.43 -31.09
N LYS A 520 29.39 3.46 -31.54
CA LYS A 520 28.13 3.70 -32.28
C LYS A 520 26.91 2.86 -31.89
N ASN A 521 26.94 2.07 -30.82
CA ASN A 521 25.76 1.28 -30.44
C ASN A 521 24.79 2.09 -29.56
N THR A 522 24.15 3.10 -30.14
CA THR A 522 22.97 3.73 -29.53
C THR A 522 21.76 2.85 -29.80
N VAL A 523 21.34 2.09 -28.78
CA VAL A 523 20.10 1.31 -28.85
C VAL A 523 18.94 2.23 -28.48
N SER A 524 18.06 2.48 -29.46
CA SER A 524 16.82 3.20 -29.17
C SER A 524 15.86 2.30 -28.40
N VAL A 525 15.32 2.81 -27.29
CA VAL A 525 14.26 2.15 -26.54
C VAL A 525 12.94 2.76 -27.02
N PRO A 526 12.10 2.03 -27.78
CA PRO A 526 10.81 2.55 -28.19
C PRO A 526 9.93 2.79 -26.97
N PHE A 527 9.18 3.88 -26.98
CA PHE A 527 8.17 4.14 -25.95
C PHE A 527 6.97 3.22 -26.16
N VAL A 528 6.61 2.47 -25.13
CA VAL A 528 5.38 1.67 -25.09
C VAL A 528 4.57 2.12 -23.90
N ARG A 529 3.32 2.52 -24.16
CA ARG A 529 2.37 2.89 -23.12
C ARG A 529 2.10 1.67 -22.27
N LYS A 530 2.35 1.77 -20.95
CA LYS A 530 2.08 0.67 -20.02
C LYS A 530 0.59 0.58 -19.75
N TRP A 531 0.06 -0.64 -19.57
CA TRP A 531 -1.37 -0.84 -19.35
C TRP A 531 -1.87 -0.17 -18.06
N PHE A 532 -1.01 -0.08 -17.04
CA PHE A 532 -1.31 0.53 -15.75
C PHE A 532 -1.22 2.06 -15.75
N ASP A 533 -0.77 2.68 -16.84
CA ASP A 533 -0.82 4.13 -17.04
C ASP A 533 -2.15 4.59 -17.66
N ASP A 534 -3.00 3.65 -18.10
CA ASP A 534 -4.29 3.95 -18.71
C ASP A 534 -5.41 4.05 -17.65
N PRO A 535 -5.98 5.24 -17.39
CA PRO A 535 -7.03 5.40 -16.38
C PRO A 535 -8.28 4.57 -16.67
N ASP A 536 -8.60 4.34 -17.93
CA ASP A 536 -9.80 3.58 -18.32
C ASP A 536 -9.59 2.09 -18.00
N VAL A 537 -8.38 1.58 -18.24
CA VAL A 537 -7.99 0.21 -17.88
C VAL A 537 -7.99 0.02 -16.36
N ILE A 538 -7.45 0.97 -15.61
CA ILE A 538 -7.45 0.91 -14.13
C ILE A 538 -8.89 1.00 -13.58
N THR A 539 -9.76 1.81 -14.18
CA THR A 539 -11.17 1.94 -13.76
C THR A 539 -11.92 0.65 -14.01
N LYS A 540 -11.80 0.08 -15.21
CA LYS A 540 -12.36 -1.23 -15.55
C LYS A 540 -11.86 -2.32 -14.58
N MET A 541 -10.56 -2.34 -14.29
CA MET A 541 -10.00 -3.32 -13.36
C MET A 541 -10.58 -3.21 -11.95
N LYS A 542 -10.79 -1.97 -11.45
CA LYS A 542 -11.45 -1.75 -10.15
C LYS A 542 -12.89 -2.24 -10.17
N GLU A 543 -13.63 -2.03 -11.25
CA GLU A 543 -14.98 -2.53 -11.41
C GLU A 543 -15.02 -4.07 -11.41
N ASP A 544 -14.15 -4.72 -12.18
CA ASP A 544 -14.03 -6.18 -12.24
C ASP A 544 -13.74 -6.76 -10.85
N ILE A 545 -12.76 -6.19 -10.13
CA ILE A 545 -12.42 -6.61 -8.75
C ILE A 545 -13.60 -6.41 -7.81
N SER A 546 -14.27 -5.26 -7.86
CA SER A 546 -15.42 -4.98 -6.98
C SER A 546 -16.58 -5.94 -7.24
N ARG A 547 -16.89 -6.21 -8.51
CA ARG A 547 -17.96 -7.15 -8.88
C ARG A 547 -17.60 -8.57 -8.48
N PHE A 548 -16.37 -8.99 -8.78
CA PHE A 548 -15.86 -10.31 -8.39
C PHE A 548 -15.92 -10.50 -6.88
N ARG A 549 -15.51 -9.49 -6.10
CA ARG A 549 -15.57 -9.52 -4.64
C ARG A 549 -17.00 -9.72 -4.13
N SER A 550 -17.92 -8.81 -4.46
CA SER A 550 -19.32 -8.89 -4.00
C SER A 550 -19.99 -10.21 -4.40
N PHE A 551 -19.71 -10.71 -5.61
CA PHE A 551 -20.27 -11.97 -6.08
C PHE A 551 -19.65 -13.18 -5.36
N SER A 552 -18.33 -13.20 -5.16
CA SER A 552 -17.66 -14.29 -4.41
C SER A 552 -18.14 -14.35 -2.95
N GLU A 553 -18.31 -13.21 -2.30
CA GLU A 553 -18.83 -13.13 -0.93
C GLU A 553 -20.29 -13.61 -0.83
N ALA A 554 -21.11 -13.32 -1.85
CA ALA A 554 -22.51 -13.75 -1.92
C ALA A 554 -22.68 -15.26 -2.15
N ASN A 555 -21.67 -15.93 -2.74
CA ASN A 555 -21.71 -17.36 -3.09
C ASN A 555 -20.74 -18.22 -2.27
N LYS A 556 -20.18 -17.70 -1.18
CA LYS A 556 -19.15 -18.38 -0.36
C LYS A 556 -19.55 -19.76 0.17
N ASP A 557 -20.85 -20.01 0.34
CA ASP A 557 -21.39 -21.25 0.91
C ASP A 557 -21.72 -22.30 -0.17
N GLU A 558 -21.68 -21.95 -1.46
CA GLU A 558 -21.93 -22.87 -2.58
C GLU A 558 -20.63 -23.56 -2.99
N LYS A 559 -20.49 -24.84 -2.60
CA LYS A 559 -19.27 -25.63 -2.78
C LYS A 559 -18.97 -25.96 -4.24
N ARG A 560 -19.96 -25.92 -5.13
CA ARG A 560 -19.80 -26.25 -6.55
C ARG A 560 -19.22 -25.10 -7.36
N ILE A 561 -19.21 -23.88 -6.82
CA ILE A 561 -18.62 -22.70 -7.43
C ILE A 561 -17.28 -22.43 -6.75
N HIS A 562 -16.22 -22.32 -7.54
CA HIS A 562 -14.89 -21.98 -7.04
C HIS A 562 -14.41 -20.65 -7.60
N PHE A 563 -13.87 -19.80 -6.73
CA PHE A 563 -13.35 -18.49 -7.07
C PHE A 563 -11.83 -18.50 -7.01
N ILE A 564 -11.18 -18.04 -8.08
CA ILE A 564 -9.72 -17.97 -8.17
C ILE A 564 -9.24 -16.66 -8.78
N ILE A 565 -7.97 -16.33 -8.52
CA ILE A 565 -7.25 -15.24 -9.16
C ILE A 565 -6.10 -15.83 -9.98
N SER A 566 -5.93 -15.39 -11.22
CA SER A 566 -4.84 -15.84 -12.09
C SER A 566 -4.26 -14.71 -12.94
N ALA A 567 -3.27 -15.04 -13.76
CA ALA A 567 -2.65 -14.16 -14.75
C ALA A 567 -2.59 -14.88 -16.10
N ILE A 568 -3.64 -14.72 -16.89
CA ILE A 568 -3.80 -15.32 -18.22
C ILE A 568 -3.96 -14.20 -19.23
N SER A 569 -3.03 -14.13 -20.17
CA SER A 569 -2.93 -13.08 -21.18
C SER A 569 -4.13 -13.05 -22.11
N ASP A 570 -4.71 -11.86 -22.29
CA ASP A 570 -5.77 -11.61 -23.28
C ASP A 570 -5.69 -10.16 -23.74
N SER A 571 -5.15 -9.95 -24.94
CA SER A 571 -5.02 -8.62 -25.53
C SER A 571 -6.37 -7.96 -25.85
N SER A 572 -7.46 -8.74 -25.90
CA SER A 572 -8.81 -8.22 -26.18
C SER A 572 -9.47 -7.55 -24.96
N SER A 573 -8.90 -7.74 -23.76
CA SER A 573 -9.40 -7.21 -22.50
C SER A 573 -8.23 -6.71 -21.64
N PRO A 574 -7.64 -5.53 -21.90
CA PRO A 574 -6.50 -5.03 -21.14
C PRO A 574 -6.77 -4.86 -19.63
N GLY A 575 -5.74 -5.05 -18.81
CA GLY A 575 -5.76 -4.97 -17.35
C GLY A 575 -6.30 -6.24 -16.70
N SER A 576 -7.62 -6.44 -16.78
CA SER A 576 -8.30 -7.60 -16.22
C SER A 576 -9.52 -8.04 -17.03
N SER A 577 -9.94 -9.27 -16.77
CA SER A 577 -11.24 -9.81 -17.17
C SER A 577 -11.69 -10.90 -16.19
N ILE A 578 -12.96 -11.28 -16.26
CA ILE A 578 -13.51 -12.42 -15.53
C ILE A 578 -13.76 -13.55 -16.51
N PHE A 579 -13.07 -14.67 -16.30
CA PHE A 579 -13.20 -15.87 -17.11
C PHE A 579 -14.13 -16.86 -16.40
N LEU A 580 -14.99 -17.51 -17.19
CA LEU A 580 -15.90 -18.55 -16.72
C LEU A 580 -15.48 -19.90 -17.28
N TYR A 581 -15.30 -20.86 -16.39
CA TYR A 581 -15.09 -22.26 -16.75
C TYR A 581 -16.26 -23.09 -16.22
N GLU A 582 -16.84 -23.91 -17.08
CA GLU A 582 -17.92 -24.82 -16.74
C GLU A 582 -17.51 -26.24 -17.07
N LYS A 583 -17.63 -27.15 -16.10
CA LYS A 583 -17.24 -28.57 -16.23
C LYS A 583 -15.83 -28.74 -16.81
N GLY A 584 -14.90 -27.91 -16.31
CA GLY A 584 -13.49 -27.91 -16.70
C GLY A 584 -13.17 -27.28 -18.05
N LYS A 585 -14.13 -26.63 -18.74
CA LYS A 585 -13.91 -25.97 -20.04
C LYS A 585 -14.15 -24.47 -19.95
N LEU A 586 -13.29 -23.68 -20.58
CA LEU A 586 -13.47 -22.23 -20.72
C LEU A 586 -14.68 -21.96 -21.62
N THR A 587 -15.71 -21.28 -21.10
CA THR A 587 -16.93 -20.96 -21.82
C THR A 587 -17.05 -19.48 -22.16
N ASP A 588 -16.51 -18.58 -21.32
CA ASP A 588 -16.52 -17.13 -21.56
C ASP A 588 -15.25 -16.47 -21.00
N THR A 589 -14.66 -15.54 -21.77
CA THR A 589 -13.49 -14.73 -21.35
C THR A 589 -13.85 -13.33 -20.89
N LYS A 590 -15.11 -12.91 -21.03
CA LYS A 590 -15.64 -11.59 -20.65
C LYS A 590 -16.95 -11.72 -19.88
N PHE A 591 -16.99 -12.71 -18.99
CA PHE A 591 -18.19 -13.03 -18.22
C PHE A 591 -18.60 -11.83 -17.35
N GLN A 592 -19.83 -11.36 -17.54
CA GLN A 592 -20.37 -10.23 -16.77
C GLN A 592 -21.17 -10.75 -15.58
N LEU A 593 -20.58 -10.60 -14.38
CA LEU A 593 -21.26 -10.94 -13.13
C LEU A 593 -22.45 -10.01 -12.86
N VAL A 594 -23.51 -10.58 -12.30
CA VAL A 594 -24.65 -9.79 -11.79
C VAL A 594 -24.24 -8.95 -10.58
N SER A 595 -24.63 -7.68 -10.62
CA SER A 595 -24.37 -6.72 -9.53
C SER A 595 -25.57 -6.58 -8.60
N LYS A 596 -25.32 -5.97 -7.43
CA LYS A 596 -26.33 -5.65 -6.43
C LYS A 596 -27.52 -4.93 -7.09
N PRO A 597 -28.74 -5.50 -7.00
CA PRO A 597 -29.90 -4.86 -7.58
C PRO A 597 -30.41 -3.71 -6.69
N PRO A 598 -31.17 -2.75 -7.26
CA PRO A 598 -31.85 -1.73 -6.47
C PRO A 598 -32.85 -2.34 -5.47
N PRO A 599 -33.24 -1.61 -4.41
CA PRO A 599 -34.23 -2.09 -3.44
C PRO A 599 -35.57 -2.44 -4.10
N PRO A 600 -36.29 -3.46 -3.60
CA PRO A 600 -37.59 -3.84 -4.18
C PRO A 600 -38.61 -2.73 -3.94
N ILE A 601 -39.47 -2.47 -4.92
CA ILE A 601 -40.49 -1.42 -4.83
C ILE A 601 -41.77 -2.04 -4.26
N LEU A 602 -42.23 -1.53 -3.10
CA LEU A 602 -43.49 -1.93 -2.49
C LEU A 602 -44.66 -1.34 -3.28
N LYS A 603 -45.53 -2.19 -3.83
CA LYS A 603 -46.75 -1.79 -4.54
C LYS A 603 -47.95 -1.74 -3.60
N ASP A 604 -48.33 -2.90 -3.07
CA ASP A 604 -49.50 -3.06 -2.20
C ASP A 604 -49.17 -3.96 -1.02
N VAL A 605 -49.71 -3.62 0.15
CA VAL A 605 -49.59 -4.42 1.37
C VAL A 605 -50.97 -5.02 1.66
N ILE A 606 -51.08 -6.34 1.53
CA ILE A 606 -52.33 -7.09 1.76
C ILE A 606 -52.29 -7.77 3.14
N SER A 607 -53.43 -8.24 3.63
CA SER A 607 -53.59 -8.73 5.01
C SER A 607 -52.63 -9.87 5.41
N GLN A 608 -52.12 -10.65 4.45
CA GLN A 608 -51.18 -11.77 4.69
C GLN A 608 -50.05 -11.83 3.64
N GLY A 609 -49.69 -10.69 3.05
CA GLY A 609 -48.70 -10.66 1.98
C GLY A 609 -48.34 -9.26 1.50
N VAL A 610 -47.40 -9.19 0.58
CA VAL A 610 -46.94 -7.94 0.00
C VAL A 610 -46.59 -8.11 -1.47
N SER A 611 -47.08 -7.19 -2.29
CA SER A 611 -46.77 -7.12 -3.72
C SER A 611 -45.54 -6.26 -3.92
N LEU A 612 -44.54 -6.83 -4.57
CA LEU A 612 -43.23 -6.25 -4.83
C LEU A 612 -43.02 -6.12 -6.33
N LYS A 613 -42.34 -5.05 -6.74
CA LYS A 613 -41.74 -4.95 -8.07
C LYS A 613 -40.23 -5.06 -7.95
N LEU A 614 -39.69 -6.13 -8.52
CA LEU A 614 -38.27 -6.43 -8.60
C LEU A 614 -37.69 -5.79 -9.85
N GLN A 615 -36.39 -5.49 -9.83
CA GLN A 615 -35.69 -4.85 -10.94
C GLN A 615 -34.51 -5.71 -11.37
N LYS A 616 -34.25 -5.76 -12.68
CA LYS A 616 -33.09 -6.46 -13.24
C LYS A 616 -31.78 -5.89 -12.69
N SER A 617 -30.74 -6.72 -12.73
CA SER A 617 -29.40 -6.24 -12.41
C SER A 617 -28.95 -5.16 -13.40
N PRO A 618 -28.19 -4.14 -12.95
CA PRO A 618 -27.50 -3.23 -13.85
C PRO A 618 -26.47 -3.89 -14.76
N THR A 619 -25.93 -5.06 -14.38
CA THR A 619 -24.89 -5.79 -15.12
C THR A 619 -25.19 -7.28 -15.15
N GLY A 620 -24.67 -7.99 -16.16
CA GLY A 620 -24.90 -9.43 -16.29
C GLY A 620 -26.33 -9.80 -16.67
N GLU A 621 -26.54 -11.07 -16.99
CA GLU A 621 -27.85 -11.58 -17.40
C GLU A 621 -28.64 -12.06 -16.18
N THR A 622 -29.87 -11.54 -16.02
CA THR A 622 -30.77 -11.96 -14.96
C THR A 622 -31.57 -13.17 -15.41
N VAL A 623 -31.34 -14.33 -14.80
CA VAL A 623 -32.10 -15.57 -15.06
C VAL A 623 -33.37 -15.60 -14.21
N GLN A 624 -33.24 -15.32 -12.91
CA GLN A 624 -34.37 -15.26 -11.97
C GLN A 624 -34.03 -14.38 -10.76
N TYR A 625 -34.99 -14.20 -9.86
CA TYR A 625 -34.86 -13.44 -8.62
C TYR A 625 -35.00 -14.35 -7.41
N ARG A 626 -34.19 -14.11 -6.38
CA ARG A 626 -34.30 -14.76 -5.06
C ARG A 626 -34.75 -13.74 -4.04
N VAL A 627 -36.01 -13.79 -3.63
CA VAL A 627 -36.59 -12.90 -2.61
C VAL A 627 -36.31 -13.48 -1.24
N GLU A 628 -35.66 -12.70 -0.38
CA GLU A 628 -35.29 -13.06 0.98
C GLU A 628 -36.09 -12.22 1.99
N TYR A 629 -36.67 -12.85 3.01
CA TYR A 629 -37.46 -12.16 4.02
C TYR A 629 -37.25 -12.74 5.44
N LYS A 630 -37.50 -11.90 6.45
CA LYS A 630 -37.50 -12.30 7.87
C LYS A 630 -38.45 -11.45 8.71
N GLU A 631 -38.99 -12.03 9.78
CA GLU A 631 -39.80 -11.31 10.76
C GLU A 631 -38.89 -10.41 11.61
N VAL A 632 -39.37 -9.23 12.00
CA VAL A 632 -38.63 -8.33 12.90
C VAL A 632 -39.10 -8.60 14.33
N THR A 633 -38.42 -9.49 15.04
CA THR A 633 -38.70 -9.83 16.44
C THR A 633 -37.99 -8.83 17.38
N ALA A 634 -38.74 -8.24 18.32
CA ALA A 634 -38.18 -7.31 19.30
C ALA A 634 -37.46 -8.09 20.41
N GLY A 635 -36.12 -8.14 20.36
CA GLY A 635 -35.28 -8.61 21.47
C GLY A 635 -34.45 -9.87 21.24
N SER A 636 -34.37 -10.42 20.04
CA SER A 636 -33.45 -11.52 19.72
C SER A 636 -32.11 -10.98 19.18
N SER A 637 -31.02 -11.39 19.83
CA SER A 637 -29.63 -11.17 19.41
C SER A 637 -29.06 -12.36 18.63
N GLU A 638 -29.92 -13.29 18.20
CA GLU A 638 -29.55 -14.42 17.35
C GLU A 638 -29.92 -14.08 15.90
N GLU A 639 -28.97 -14.25 14.98
CA GLU A 639 -29.15 -14.02 13.55
C GLU A 639 -30.22 -14.96 12.98
N GLU A 640 -31.49 -14.57 13.04
CA GLU A 640 -32.58 -15.29 12.37
C GLU A 640 -32.24 -15.47 10.88
N GLN A 641 -32.19 -16.73 10.45
CA GLN A 641 -31.89 -17.12 9.07
C GLN A 641 -32.95 -16.56 8.12
N TRP A 642 -32.50 -15.90 7.04
CA TRP A 642 -33.40 -15.40 6.02
C TRP A 642 -34.12 -16.56 5.32
N LEU A 643 -35.44 -16.46 5.20
CA LEU A 643 -36.23 -17.33 4.35
C LEU A 643 -36.10 -16.84 2.91
N ALA A 644 -36.05 -17.76 1.94
CA ALA A 644 -35.85 -17.44 0.53
C ALA A 644 -36.93 -18.08 -0.36
N VAL A 645 -37.39 -17.34 -1.36
CA VAL A 645 -38.31 -17.80 -2.42
C VAL A 645 -37.76 -17.34 -3.77
N ASP A 646 -37.63 -18.28 -4.70
CA ASP A 646 -37.18 -18.00 -6.06
C ASP A 646 -38.38 -17.72 -6.98
N THR A 647 -38.25 -16.72 -7.87
CA THR A 647 -39.29 -16.32 -8.82
C THR A 647 -38.67 -15.80 -10.12
N ALA A 648 -39.31 -16.07 -11.25
CA ALA A 648 -38.94 -15.48 -12.54
C ALA A 648 -39.65 -14.14 -12.80
N ASP A 649 -40.71 -13.84 -12.03
CA ASP A 649 -41.58 -12.70 -12.27
C ASP A 649 -41.03 -11.42 -11.61
N GLU A 650 -41.03 -10.32 -12.37
CA GLU A 650 -40.70 -8.98 -11.85
C GLU A 650 -41.77 -8.45 -10.90
N ASP A 651 -43.03 -8.78 -11.17
CA ASP A 651 -44.17 -8.49 -10.31
C ASP A 651 -44.47 -9.71 -9.45
N PHE A 652 -44.01 -9.69 -8.21
CA PHE A 652 -44.04 -10.83 -7.30
C PHE A 652 -44.84 -10.52 -6.03
N THR A 653 -45.74 -11.42 -5.65
CA THR A 653 -46.48 -11.31 -4.39
C THR A 653 -45.94 -12.32 -3.38
N LEU A 654 -45.28 -11.82 -2.33
CA LEU A 654 -44.86 -12.62 -1.20
C LEU A 654 -46.08 -12.90 -0.31
N THR A 655 -46.43 -14.16 -0.11
CA THR A 655 -47.61 -14.60 0.65
C THR A 655 -47.21 -15.39 1.90
N GLY A 656 -48.15 -15.58 2.83
CA GLY A 656 -47.91 -16.33 4.06
C GLY A 656 -47.25 -15.52 5.19
N LEU A 657 -47.30 -14.19 5.11
CA LEU A 657 -46.82 -13.30 6.17
C LEU A 657 -47.84 -13.20 7.30
N LEU A 658 -47.37 -13.18 8.55
CA LEU A 658 -48.25 -13.03 9.72
C LEU A 658 -48.78 -11.60 9.84
N PHE A 659 -50.07 -11.49 10.16
CA PHE A 659 -50.77 -10.23 10.31
C PHE A 659 -50.15 -9.34 11.40
N GLU A 660 -50.06 -8.03 11.14
CA GLU A 660 -49.47 -7.02 12.04
C GLU A 660 -48.04 -7.28 12.52
N LYS A 661 -47.36 -8.30 11.98
CA LYS A 661 -45.94 -8.54 12.25
C LYS A 661 -45.09 -7.73 11.28
N PRO A 662 -44.09 -6.98 11.77
CA PRO A 662 -43.14 -6.30 10.90
C PRO A 662 -42.22 -7.33 10.21
N TYR A 663 -42.02 -7.18 8.91
CA TYR A 663 -41.09 -7.98 8.12
C TYR A 663 -40.07 -7.09 7.43
N THR A 664 -38.87 -7.61 7.25
CA THR A 664 -37.83 -7.01 6.41
C THR A 664 -37.61 -7.92 5.20
N ILE A 665 -37.58 -7.31 4.01
CA ILE A 665 -37.52 -8.02 2.72
C ILE A 665 -36.40 -7.42 1.88
N ARG A 666 -35.63 -8.28 1.22
CA ARG A 666 -34.62 -7.92 0.22
C ARG A 666 -34.65 -8.98 -0.89
N TYR A 667 -33.89 -8.78 -1.95
CA TYR A 667 -33.75 -9.81 -2.99
C TYR A 667 -32.37 -9.82 -3.61
N ARG A 668 -32.04 -10.91 -4.27
CA ARG A 668 -30.83 -11.10 -5.06
C ARG A 668 -31.21 -11.41 -6.50
N ILE A 669 -30.31 -11.06 -7.41
CA ILE A 669 -30.35 -11.53 -8.79
C ILE A 669 -29.67 -12.89 -8.84
N VAL A 670 -30.26 -13.83 -9.57
CA VAL A 670 -29.65 -15.12 -9.86
C VAL A 670 -29.29 -15.13 -11.34
N ASP A 671 -28.02 -15.40 -11.64
CA ASP A 671 -27.54 -15.63 -13.00
C ASP A 671 -27.36 -17.13 -13.27
N GLN A 672 -26.73 -17.47 -14.40
CA GLN A 672 -26.48 -18.87 -14.77
C GLN A 672 -25.49 -19.59 -13.83
N VAL A 673 -24.74 -18.86 -13.01
CA VAL A 673 -23.69 -19.39 -12.13
C VAL A 673 -24.14 -19.36 -10.66
N GLY A 674 -24.61 -18.21 -10.17
CA GLY A 674 -24.85 -17.96 -8.75
C GLY A 674 -25.72 -16.73 -8.50
N VAL A 675 -25.59 -16.16 -7.30
CA VAL A 675 -26.43 -15.03 -6.86
C VAL A 675 -25.63 -13.75 -6.62
N SER A 676 -26.24 -12.59 -6.86
CA SER A 676 -25.67 -11.28 -6.56
C SER A 676 -25.61 -11.01 -5.05
N GLU A 677 -24.93 -9.92 -4.67
CA GLU A 677 -25.17 -9.26 -3.38
C GLU A 677 -26.66 -8.91 -3.24
N ALA A 678 -27.19 -9.00 -2.02
CA ALA A 678 -28.58 -8.66 -1.75
C ALA A 678 -28.83 -7.15 -1.90
N SER A 679 -30.01 -6.80 -2.40
CA SER A 679 -30.52 -5.42 -2.39
C SER A 679 -30.53 -4.84 -0.99
N ASP A 680 -30.61 -3.52 -0.88
CA ASP A 680 -31.02 -2.94 0.40
C ASP A 680 -32.43 -3.42 0.75
N ALA A 681 -32.66 -3.60 2.05
CA ALA A 681 -33.89 -4.17 2.53
C ALA A 681 -34.97 -3.12 2.72
N VAL A 682 -36.21 -3.49 2.47
CA VAL A 682 -37.41 -2.69 2.77
C VAL A 682 -38.18 -3.34 3.90
N SER A 683 -38.83 -2.50 4.71
CA SER A 683 -39.68 -2.97 5.80
C SER A 683 -41.15 -2.81 5.42
N CYS A 684 -41.95 -3.83 5.71
CA CYS A 684 -43.39 -3.78 5.54
C CYS A 684 -44.10 -4.35 6.77
N ARG A 685 -45.34 -3.93 6.98
CA ARG A 685 -46.21 -4.47 8.02
C ARG A 685 -47.58 -4.74 7.39
N PRO A 686 -47.98 -6.01 7.20
CA PRO A 686 -49.31 -6.35 6.69
C PRO A 686 -50.41 -5.65 7.52
N SER A 687 -51.28 -4.85 6.87
CA SER A 687 -52.40 -4.12 7.50
C SER A 687 -53.65 -4.11 6.61
N HIS A 688 -54.81 -3.72 7.17
CA HIS A 688 -56.06 -3.55 6.41
C HIS A 688 -56.17 -2.17 5.74
N ASP A 689 -56.92 -2.09 4.64
CA ASP A 689 -57.38 -0.83 4.07
C ASP A 689 -58.34 -0.10 5.03
N LEU A 690 -58.20 1.23 5.15
CA LEU A 690 -59.06 2.07 5.96
C LEU A 690 -60.44 2.24 5.29
N PRO A 691 -61.56 2.14 6.02
CA PRO A 691 -62.89 2.27 5.45
C PRO A 691 -63.25 3.74 5.26
N GLN A 692 -64.12 4.04 4.30
CA GLN A 692 -64.70 5.38 4.16
C GLN A 692 -65.71 5.63 5.29
N ILE A 693 -65.45 6.64 6.12
CA ILE A 693 -66.28 7.02 7.28
C ILE A 693 -67.09 8.26 6.93
N VAL A 694 -68.38 8.26 7.26
CA VAL A 694 -69.31 9.36 6.95
C VAL A 694 -70.01 9.83 8.23
N GLY A 695 -70.01 11.14 8.45
CA GLY A 695 -70.50 11.81 9.66
C GLY A 695 -69.40 12.66 10.31
N GLY A 696 -69.57 13.03 11.59
CA GLY A 696 -68.61 13.88 12.30
C GLY A 696 -67.68 13.16 13.27
N ASP A 697 -66.80 13.95 13.87
CA ASP A 697 -65.75 13.51 14.81
C ASP A 697 -66.20 13.45 16.28
N GLY A 698 -67.48 13.74 16.55
CA GLY A 698 -68.06 13.60 17.89
C GLY A 698 -68.08 12.15 18.38
N GLY A 699 -68.34 11.95 19.68
CA GLY A 699 -68.49 10.61 20.27
C GLY A 699 -67.18 9.82 20.44
N PHE A 700 -67.29 8.65 21.06
CA PHE A 700 -66.20 7.70 21.22
C PHE A 700 -66.12 6.79 20.01
N ALA A 701 -64.92 6.66 19.43
CA ALA A 701 -64.67 5.74 18.33
C ALA A 701 -64.66 4.30 18.83
N SER A 702 -65.33 3.42 18.08
CA SER A 702 -65.28 1.98 18.27
C SER A 702 -65.30 1.29 16.91
N SER A 703 -64.44 0.31 16.74
CA SER A 703 -64.31 -0.44 15.51
C SER A 703 -64.25 -1.92 15.81
N PHE A 704 -64.79 -2.72 14.90
CA PHE A 704 -64.71 -4.16 14.97
C PHE A 704 -64.51 -4.75 13.58
N VAL A 705 -63.51 -5.61 13.47
CA VAL A 705 -63.17 -6.35 12.26
C VAL A 705 -63.10 -7.82 12.66
N THR A 706 -63.71 -8.71 11.88
CA THR A 706 -63.78 -10.13 12.23
C THR A 706 -62.40 -10.79 12.11
N PRO A 707 -61.94 -11.62 13.08
CA PRO A 707 -60.62 -12.27 13.04
C PRO A 707 -60.37 -13.18 11.83
N SER A 708 -61.43 -13.73 11.25
CA SER A 708 -61.47 -14.46 9.99
C SER A 708 -62.51 -13.79 9.10
N ILE A 709 -62.21 -13.50 7.83
CA ILE A 709 -63.11 -12.78 6.90
C ILE A 709 -64.49 -13.45 6.92
N SER A 710 -65.42 -12.84 7.66
CA SER A 710 -66.79 -13.34 7.83
C SER A 710 -67.75 -12.21 7.53
N THR A 711 -68.79 -12.50 6.76
CA THR A 711 -69.73 -11.49 6.27
C THR A 711 -70.72 -11.07 7.35
N ILE A 712 -71.29 -9.88 7.19
CA ILE A 712 -72.44 -9.45 7.97
C ILE A 712 -73.63 -10.40 7.73
N LYS A 713 -74.24 -10.88 8.82
CA LYS A 713 -75.44 -11.73 8.81
C LYS A 713 -76.69 -10.93 9.16
N LYS A 714 -76.55 -9.89 9.98
CA LYS A 714 -77.66 -9.08 10.46
C LYS A 714 -77.20 -7.69 10.86
N ILE A 715 -77.99 -6.67 10.52
CA ILE A 715 -77.83 -5.31 11.01
C ILE A 715 -79.13 -4.80 11.65
N ARG A 716 -78.99 -4.13 12.79
CA ARG A 716 -80.07 -3.44 13.50
C ARG A 716 -79.67 -2.00 13.73
N ILE A 717 -80.54 -1.08 13.36
CA ILE A 717 -80.37 0.36 13.56
C ILE A 717 -81.48 0.84 14.49
N TYR A 718 -81.07 1.37 15.64
CA TYR A 718 -81.94 1.90 16.66
C TYR A 718 -82.06 3.41 16.50
N TYR A 719 -83.28 3.94 16.47
CA TYR A 719 -83.54 5.33 16.16
C TYR A 719 -84.66 5.94 17.00
N GLN A 720 -84.55 7.25 17.18
CA GLN A 720 -85.59 8.09 17.77
C GLN A 720 -86.49 8.63 16.67
N GLU A 721 -87.80 8.60 16.93
CA GLU A 721 -88.83 9.11 16.02
C GLU A 721 -89.68 10.15 16.73
N ILE A 722 -89.80 11.34 16.14
CA ILE A 722 -90.63 12.44 16.65
C ILE A 722 -91.56 12.86 15.53
N ALA A 723 -92.86 12.97 15.81
CA ALA A 723 -93.89 13.36 14.84
C ALA A 723 -93.90 12.52 13.55
N GLY A 724 -93.56 11.22 13.64
CA GLY A 724 -93.54 10.29 12.51
C GLY A 724 -92.26 10.30 11.67
N GLU A 725 -91.26 11.10 12.05
CA GLU A 725 -90.00 11.23 11.32
C GLU A 725 -88.80 10.78 12.14
N ILE A 726 -87.84 10.11 11.48
CA ILE A 726 -86.59 9.66 12.11
C ILE A 726 -85.71 10.87 12.36
N THR A 727 -85.45 11.18 13.63
CA THR A 727 -84.65 12.34 14.01
C THR A 727 -83.21 11.97 14.29
N TRP A 728 -82.91 10.90 15.04
CA TRP A 728 -81.54 10.53 15.40
C TRP A 728 -81.32 9.02 15.43
N PHE A 729 -80.14 8.56 14.98
CA PHE A 729 -79.68 7.20 15.23
C PHE A 729 -79.00 7.12 16.58
N LYS A 730 -79.46 6.18 17.41
CA LYS A 730 -79.05 6.06 18.81
C LYS A 730 -78.12 4.89 19.06
N SER A 731 -78.28 3.81 18.30
CA SER A 731 -77.39 2.65 18.35
C SER A 731 -77.40 1.88 17.04
N ILE A 732 -76.29 1.19 16.78
CA ILE A 732 -76.16 0.22 15.71
C ILE A 732 -75.65 -1.09 16.31
N GLN A 733 -76.28 -2.19 15.93
CA GLN A 733 -75.83 -3.55 16.25
C GLN A 733 -75.64 -4.33 14.95
N VAL A 734 -74.46 -4.93 14.80
CA VAL A 734 -74.08 -5.76 13.67
C VAL A 734 -73.73 -7.16 14.17
N THR A 735 -74.32 -8.19 13.56
CA THR A 735 -73.96 -9.59 13.79
C THR A 735 -73.29 -10.16 12.56
N PHE A 736 -72.14 -10.79 12.74
CA PHE A 736 -71.39 -11.44 11.67
C PHE A 736 -71.70 -12.94 11.61
N SER A 737 -71.50 -13.55 10.45
CA SER A 737 -71.76 -14.97 10.20
C SER A 737 -70.95 -15.90 11.11
N ALA A 738 -69.79 -15.46 11.59
CA ALA A 738 -68.97 -16.17 12.58
C ALA A 738 -69.50 -16.08 14.03
N GLY A 739 -70.67 -15.45 14.26
CA GLY A 739 -71.31 -15.35 15.57
C GLY A 739 -70.90 -14.11 16.39
N HIS A 740 -69.93 -13.32 15.91
CA HIS A 740 -69.53 -12.08 16.56
C HIS A 740 -70.64 -11.02 16.49
N ILE A 741 -70.84 -10.28 17.59
CA ILE A 741 -71.83 -9.21 17.67
C ILE A 741 -71.10 -7.92 18.09
N PHE A 742 -71.20 -6.90 17.27
CA PHE A 742 -70.75 -5.54 17.57
C PHE A 742 -71.97 -4.68 17.90
N THR A 743 -71.96 -3.96 19.02
CA THR A 743 -73.02 -3.01 19.39
C THR A 743 -72.39 -1.71 19.87
N ILE A 744 -72.87 -0.58 19.36
CA ILE A 744 -72.41 0.76 19.74
C ILE A 744 -73.61 1.68 19.94
N GLY A 745 -73.54 2.58 20.93
CA GLY A 745 -74.64 3.48 21.31
C GLY A 745 -75.68 2.85 22.24
N ASP A 746 -76.73 3.61 22.57
CA ASP A 746 -77.82 3.16 23.45
C ASP A 746 -78.97 2.52 22.64
N TYR A 747 -79.31 1.27 22.92
CA TYR A 747 -80.32 0.49 22.21
C TYR A 747 -81.57 0.15 23.05
N LEU A 748 -81.63 0.54 24.33
CA LEU A 748 -82.63 -0.02 25.27
C LEU A 748 -84.04 0.57 25.12
N LYS A 749 -84.20 1.74 24.51
CA LYS A 749 -85.48 2.51 24.54
C LYS A 749 -85.94 3.03 23.17
N TRP A 750 -85.36 2.55 22.08
CA TRP A 750 -85.54 3.14 20.75
C TRP A 750 -86.22 2.19 19.78
N LYS A 751 -86.87 2.73 18.75
CA LYS A 751 -87.43 1.92 17.65
C LYS A 751 -86.27 1.29 16.87
N VAL A 752 -86.48 0.09 16.32
CA VAL A 752 -85.44 -0.64 15.60
C VAL A 752 -85.87 -0.97 14.18
N LYS A 753 -84.97 -0.79 13.23
CA LYS A 753 -85.09 -1.34 11.88
C LYS A 753 -84.02 -2.43 11.70
N GLU A 754 -84.46 -3.61 11.28
CA GLU A 754 -83.60 -4.78 11.09
C GLU A 754 -83.49 -5.15 9.61
N PHE A 755 -82.32 -5.65 9.23
CA PHE A 755 -82.10 -6.33 7.95
C PHE A 755 -81.27 -7.60 8.16
N LEU A 756 -81.69 -8.68 7.51
CA LEU A 756 -81.07 -9.99 7.55
C LEU A 756 -80.42 -10.28 6.20
N PHE A 757 -79.18 -10.74 6.25
CA PHE A 757 -78.43 -11.18 5.08
C PHE A 757 -78.45 -12.71 5.04
N ASP A 758 -78.73 -13.28 3.87
CA ASP A 758 -78.55 -14.70 3.60
C ASP A 758 -77.06 -15.00 3.38
N ASN A 759 -76.65 -16.26 3.49
CA ASN A 759 -75.23 -16.64 3.47
C ASN A 759 -74.50 -16.24 2.17
N ASP A 760 -75.25 -16.15 1.06
CA ASP A 760 -74.74 -15.89 -0.29
C ASP A 760 -75.04 -14.46 -0.78
N ASP A 761 -75.56 -13.59 0.10
CA ASP A 761 -75.89 -12.21 -0.26
C ASP A 761 -74.65 -11.37 -0.54
N LYS A 762 -74.71 -10.56 -1.58
CA LYS A 762 -73.64 -9.62 -1.97
C LYS A 762 -74.13 -8.19 -1.86
N ILE A 763 -73.44 -7.36 -1.07
CA ILE A 763 -73.71 -5.92 -1.03
C ILE A 763 -73.12 -5.29 -2.30
N VAL A 764 -73.97 -4.81 -3.20
CA VAL A 764 -73.54 -4.26 -4.51
C VAL A 764 -73.48 -2.74 -4.51
N ASN A 765 -74.12 -2.08 -3.56
CA ASN A 765 -73.96 -0.64 -3.35
C ASN A 765 -74.22 -0.30 -1.89
N VAL A 766 -73.40 0.60 -1.34
CA VAL A 766 -73.62 1.23 -0.04
C VAL A 766 -73.62 2.73 -0.23
N THR A 767 -74.61 3.38 0.33
CA THR A 767 -74.67 4.84 0.39
C THR A 767 -74.90 5.28 1.83
N LEU A 768 -74.09 6.23 2.28
CA LEU A 768 -74.15 6.82 3.60
C LEU A 768 -74.51 8.30 3.46
N TRP A 769 -75.32 8.81 4.38
CA TRP A 769 -75.69 10.22 4.41
C TRP A 769 -75.21 10.86 5.71
N PRO A 770 -74.48 11.98 5.65
CA PRO A 770 -74.32 12.85 6.78
C PRO A 770 -75.53 13.79 6.94
N ASN A 771 -75.53 14.69 7.92
CA ASN A 771 -76.38 15.88 7.91
C ASN A 771 -75.80 16.96 6.98
N THR A 772 -76.53 18.06 6.81
CA THR A 772 -76.12 19.20 5.97
C THR A 772 -74.79 19.84 6.38
N TYR A 773 -74.40 19.73 7.66
CA TYR A 773 -73.13 20.24 8.18
C TYR A 773 -71.99 19.20 8.17
N SER A 774 -72.26 17.97 7.72
CA SER A 774 -71.31 16.85 7.73
C SER A 774 -70.72 16.47 9.10
N ASP A 775 -71.35 16.87 10.20
CA ASP A 775 -70.88 16.60 11.57
C ASP A 775 -71.68 15.48 12.29
N ARG A 776 -72.68 14.90 11.61
CA ARG A 776 -73.50 13.78 12.12
C ARG A 776 -73.89 12.79 11.04
N PHE A 777 -74.02 11.53 11.42
CA PHE A 777 -74.55 10.47 10.55
C PHE A 777 -76.10 10.49 10.52
N ARG A 778 -76.69 10.49 9.32
CA ARG A 778 -78.14 10.67 9.09
C ARG A 778 -78.78 9.70 8.13
N GLY A 779 -78.04 8.81 7.47
CA GLY A 779 -78.69 7.75 6.70
C GLY A 779 -77.77 6.62 6.26
N LEU A 780 -78.36 5.43 6.11
CA LEU A 780 -77.74 4.23 5.55
C LEU A 780 -78.64 3.67 4.45
N GLU A 781 -78.03 3.25 3.35
CA GLU A 781 -78.68 2.42 2.35
C GLU A 781 -77.73 1.31 1.88
N PHE A 782 -78.25 0.09 1.86
CA PHE A 782 -77.63 -1.06 1.23
C PHE A 782 -78.49 -1.53 0.07
N VAL A 783 -77.87 -1.74 -1.09
CA VAL A 783 -78.43 -2.53 -2.18
C VAL A 783 -77.75 -3.89 -2.14
N VAL A 784 -78.54 -4.93 -1.91
CA VAL A 784 -78.07 -6.30 -1.72
C VAL A 784 -78.60 -7.16 -2.85
N GLU A 785 -77.70 -7.83 -3.55
CA GLU A 785 -78.01 -8.83 -4.58
C GLU A 785 -78.10 -10.21 -3.90
N LYS A 786 -79.28 -10.82 -4.02
CA LYS A 786 -79.61 -12.13 -3.48
C LYS A 786 -79.07 -13.24 -4.40
N SER A 787 -78.92 -14.45 -3.87
CA SER A 787 -78.44 -15.63 -4.62
C SER A 787 -79.26 -15.98 -5.87
N ASN A 788 -80.54 -15.59 -5.91
CA ASN A 788 -81.42 -15.75 -7.07
C ASN A 788 -81.33 -14.60 -8.09
N GLY A 789 -80.39 -13.67 -7.93
CA GLY A 789 -80.17 -12.50 -8.78
C GLY A 789 -81.10 -11.30 -8.53
N THR A 790 -82.05 -11.40 -7.59
CA THR A 790 -82.92 -10.28 -7.23
C THR A 790 -82.20 -9.27 -6.34
N ARG A 791 -82.52 -7.98 -6.47
CA ARG A 791 -81.95 -6.92 -5.64
C ARG A 791 -82.95 -6.44 -4.60
N THR A 792 -82.52 -6.44 -3.34
CA THR A 792 -83.28 -5.90 -2.21
C THR A 792 -82.58 -4.67 -1.66
N THR A 793 -83.33 -3.60 -1.41
CA THR A 793 -82.78 -2.37 -0.85
C THR A 793 -83.19 -2.21 0.61
N PHE A 794 -82.21 -2.08 1.49
CA PHE A 794 -82.40 -1.67 2.88
C PHE A 794 -82.02 -0.20 3.02
N SER A 795 -82.98 0.67 3.30
CA SER A 795 -82.75 2.11 3.39
C SER A 795 -83.36 2.69 4.67
N ILE A 796 -82.60 3.49 5.42
CA ILE A 796 -83.06 4.22 6.59
C ILE A 796 -82.37 5.58 6.67
N LYS A 797 -83.16 6.67 6.70
CA LYS A 797 -82.65 8.05 6.62
C LYS A 797 -83.46 8.96 7.56
N CYS A 798 -82.81 9.97 8.12
CA CYS A 798 -83.47 11.09 8.75
C CYS A 798 -84.15 12.00 7.72
N LYS A 799 -85.07 12.86 8.16
CA LYS A 799 -85.78 13.82 7.26
C LYS A 799 -84.81 14.78 6.56
N GLU A 800 -83.83 15.29 7.31
CA GLU A 800 -82.79 16.19 6.81
C GLU A 800 -81.46 15.43 6.70
N VAL A 801 -81.01 15.23 5.45
CA VAL A 801 -79.74 14.60 5.11
C VAL A 801 -78.93 15.55 4.23
N GLY A 802 -77.61 15.48 4.33
CA GLY A 802 -76.67 16.13 3.42
C GLY A 802 -76.45 15.31 2.14
N ASP A 803 -75.37 15.59 1.43
CA ASP A 803 -75.06 14.90 0.17
C ASP A 803 -74.73 13.41 0.38
N PRO A 804 -75.24 12.51 -0.49
CA PRO A 804 -74.95 11.08 -0.41
C PRO A 804 -73.47 10.79 -0.68
N VAL A 805 -72.89 9.91 0.14
CA VAL A 805 -71.55 9.37 -0.05
C VAL A 805 -71.66 7.90 -0.45
N SER A 806 -71.27 7.58 -1.69
CA SER A 806 -71.16 6.20 -2.16
C SER A 806 -69.87 5.59 -1.64
N VAL A 807 -69.97 4.40 -1.04
CA VAL A 807 -68.84 3.65 -0.49
C VAL A 807 -68.42 2.58 -1.50
N ASP A 808 -67.12 2.46 -1.77
CA ASP A 808 -66.59 1.36 -2.57
C ASP A 808 -66.77 0.03 -1.81
N VAL A 809 -67.65 -0.81 -2.35
CA VAL A 809 -68.04 -2.08 -1.74
C VAL A 809 -67.12 -3.24 -2.13
N LYS A 810 -66.14 -3.05 -3.03
CA LYS A 810 -65.20 -4.08 -3.51
C LYS A 810 -65.89 -5.40 -3.90
N SER A 811 -65.60 -6.52 -3.22
CA SER A 811 -66.26 -7.80 -3.48
C SER A 811 -67.68 -7.89 -2.94
N GLY A 812 -68.17 -6.87 -2.23
CA GLY A 812 -69.50 -6.81 -1.62
C GLY A 812 -69.63 -7.57 -0.30
N LYS A 813 -68.51 -8.08 0.24
CA LYS A 813 -68.46 -8.81 1.51
C LYS A 813 -67.98 -7.89 2.64
N CYS A 814 -68.93 -7.42 3.45
CA CYS A 814 -68.64 -6.61 4.63
C CYS A 814 -68.13 -7.47 5.79
N TYR A 815 -66.87 -7.27 6.22
CA TYR A 815 -66.21 -8.05 7.29
C TYR A 815 -65.88 -7.24 8.55
N GLY A 816 -66.26 -5.96 8.57
CA GLY A 816 -66.09 -5.10 9.74
C GLY A 816 -66.94 -3.85 9.68
N ILE A 817 -67.01 -3.17 10.81
CA ILE A 817 -67.71 -1.89 10.99
C ILE A 817 -66.87 -0.98 11.88
N THR A 818 -66.89 0.32 11.59
CA THR A 818 -66.36 1.36 12.46
C THR A 818 -67.42 2.43 12.67
N ALA A 819 -67.55 2.95 13.88
CA ALA A 819 -68.49 4.01 14.20
C ALA A 819 -67.99 4.87 15.36
N ARG A 820 -68.46 6.11 15.41
CA ARG A 820 -68.33 6.96 16.59
C ARG A 820 -69.70 7.20 17.21
N SER A 821 -69.79 7.13 18.53
CA SER A 821 -71.07 7.35 19.22
C SER A 821 -70.91 8.07 20.55
N GLY A 822 -71.82 9.01 20.80
CA GLY A 822 -72.07 9.65 22.10
C GLY A 822 -73.53 9.48 22.51
N SER A 823 -74.30 10.57 22.49
CA SER A 823 -75.77 10.54 22.68
C SER A 823 -76.53 10.08 21.44
N GLU A 824 -75.82 9.88 20.33
CA GLU A 824 -76.26 9.42 19.01
C GLU A 824 -75.08 8.77 18.26
N ILE A 825 -75.32 8.31 17.03
CA ILE A 825 -74.26 7.88 16.11
C ILE A 825 -73.71 9.10 15.37
N ASP A 826 -72.47 9.46 15.66
CA ASP A 826 -71.79 10.63 15.10
C ASP A 826 -71.25 10.35 13.69
N SER A 827 -70.65 9.17 13.48
CA SER A 827 -70.15 8.72 12.18
C SER A 827 -70.13 7.20 12.05
N LEU A 828 -70.13 6.71 10.80
CA LEU A 828 -70.20 5.28 10.45
C LEU A 828 -69.37 4.95 9.21
N GLY A 829 -68.73 3.79 9.19
CA GLY A 829 -68.04 3.21 8.04
C GLY A 829 -68.03 1.68 8.08
N PHE A 830 -67.83 1.04 6.94
CA PHE A 830 -67.82 -0.43 6.80
C PHE A 830 -66.55 -0.91 6.11
N TYR A 831 -66.02 -2.04 6.56
CA TYR A 831 -64.86 -2.69 5.95
C TYR A 831 -65.33 -3.73 4.94
N PHE A 832 -64.96 -3.55 3.67
CA PHE A 832 -65.26 -4.47 2.58
C PHE A 832 -63.98 -5.15 2.10
N PHE A 833 -64.06 -6.47 1.88
CA PHE A 833 -63.03 -7.25 1.20
C PHE A 833 -63.30 -7.24 -0.30
#